data_AF-A0A9X0TSY9-F1
#
_entry.id   AF-A0A9X0TSY9-F1
#
_cell.length_a   1.000
_cell.length_b   1.000
_cell.length_c   1.000
_cell.angle_alpha   90.00
_cell.angle_beta   90.00
_cell.angle_gamma   90.00
#
_symmetry.space_group_name_H-M   'P 1'
#
loop_
_entity.id
_entity.type
_entity.pdbx_description
1 polymer ?
#
loop_
_entity_poly.entity_id
_entity_poly.type
_entity_poly.pdbx_seq_one_letter_code
_entity_poly.pdbx_strand_id
1 'polypeptide(L)'
;MQRTAFSEAEIADHADFEAIGLQAQDATDHLWLDAIGYPGHWAAFTVARKSAQEITVSTGRYVAGKIVYAQVAPKDMNLQLHIPVAASDQRWVAILLRGKEVTETATRPFETSDDPETSVIVNRTTPKTIRRVVDLIVQPGEANPVPVKPVVDSTDACIAFVLLTSSGIDAIEPGNSDRVKTLFEVEGRVTALEVDLDGLFMRTETIETQIVNIKAKLTEIPRPVIIRQMQRDIGAARLKVDLPDEARAFVFDNALVKDRWDMTHVDWLARIEEGVRFGFAAEAQARLEVQAEDDPKIAFRGRRMVPAFEEVTRIANTSRDGTLNISQLEHTQTTLVRKEASRVRITYGPTQWACENVAGWSGLGGDSRVGQMLNVGGETFEVVYVGANGGPGHQQYGVRQIRYEVYNEPYWEYVTENVGVNGSIFGQSFLVAQPMQLTSLDLSFARVDTDGDVHVFIVETTPNGMPRFDAVLAQGKLDHAKLVVGWNKAVLPITLLESGKRYAFVTVTTGAHALHTSAANKYTGGTQFLTTDGAFAQGSTEIDICFRLNAARYRSPRTVVPMQALNLADGMTQIDLLFAGWVPGGCQLGWEIRPSGSAVWTELDDGDPATNPLVGLPASVELRMVMMGTADLQPMIQLDEKAVSRVARNRNSMRAVTKSFQFGFATTQIQTQYTLDAFDADRHTFTPAIMVGNSVVNPDTTEVTIDAQMPARRTYLSTYTLGAAANAARMRPAATTNNVASVPFVQDAFIAAL
;
A
#
# COMPACT_ATOMS: atom_id res chain seq x y z
N MET A 1 33.00 -19.48 80.52
CA MET A 1 33.80 -18.86 81.60
C MET A 1 34.25 -19.96 82.56
N GLN A 2 35.53 -19.96 82.91
CA GLN A 2 36.13 -20.91 83.85
C GLN A 2 36.22 -20.27 85.24
N ARG A 3 36.09 -21.08 86.30
CA ARG A 3 36.20 -20.64 87.70
C ARG A 3 37.01 -21.66 88.49
N THR A 4 38.03 -21.20 89.21
CA THR A 4 38.69 -21.97 90.29
C THR A 4 37.76 -22.09 91.50
N ALA A 5 37.59 -23.29 92.03
CA ALA A 5 36.78 -23.57 93.23
C ALA A 5 37.69 -24.14 94.33
N PHE A 6 37.44 -23.75 95.58
CA PHE A 6 38.16 -24.25 96.75
C PHE A 6 37.20 -25.03 97.65
N SER A 7 37.71 -26.10 98.25
CA SER A 7 37.00 -26.90 99.26
C SER A 7 37.41 -26.52 100.70
N GLU A 8 36.58 -26.87 101.68
CA GLU A 8 36.88 -26.58 103.09
C GLU A 8 38.08 -27.44 103.54
N ALA A 9 39.13 -26.78 104.05
CA ALA A 9 40.43 -27.33 104.46
C ALA A 9 41.45 -27.67 103.33
N GLU A 10 41.23 -27.22 102.10
CA GLU A 10 42.22 -27.31 101.02
C GLU A 10 43.36 -26.31 101.20
N ILE A 11 44.61 -26.75 101.01
CA ILE A 11 45.79 -25.86 100.99
C ILE A 11 45.92 -25.30 99.58
N ALA A 12 45.65 -24.01 99.42
CA ALA A 12 45.80 -23.33 98.13
C ALA A 12 47.28 -23.12 97.77
N ASP A 13 47.65 -23.45 96.54
CA ASP A 13 48.99 -23.21 96.01
C ASP A 13 49.05 -21.88 95.25
N HIS A 14 50.24 -21.36 94.99
CA HIS A 14 50.45 -20.14 94.21
C HIS A 14 49.79 -20.23 92.82
N ALA A 15 49.77 -21.43 92.23
CA ALA A 15 49.19 -21.68 90.91
C ALA A 15 47.67 -21.44 90.90
N ASP A 16 46.97 -21.70 92.02
CA ASP A 16 45.52 -21.48 92.13
C ASP A 16 45.18 -19.99 92.12
N PHE A 17 45.98 -19.18 92.82
CA PHE A 17 45.82 -17.73 92.83
C PHE A 17 46.21 -17.09 91.50
N GLU A 18 47.24 -17.61 90.82
CA GLU A 18 47.61 -17.18 89.47
C GLU A 18 46.49 -17.52 88.46
N ALA A 19 45.89 -18.71 88.58
CA ALA A 19 44.78 -19.13 87.74
C ALA A 19 43.55 -18.22 87.88
N ILE A 20 43.22 -17.75 89.08
CA ILE A 20 42.11 -16.79 89.29
C ILE A 20 42.36 -15.49 88.51
N GLY A 21 43.59 -14.96 88.55
CA GLY A 21 43.97 -13.76 87.82
C GLY A 21 43.87 -13.94 86.30
N LEU A 22 44.42 -15.05 85.79
CA LEU A 22 44.40 -15.37 84.37
C LEU A 22 42.97 -15.61 83.84
N GLN A 23 42.13 -16.34 84.58
CA GLN A 23 40.74 -16.61 84.20
C GLN A 23 39.90 -15.32 84.14
N ALA A 24 40.09 -14.40 85.08
CA ALA A 24 39.38 -13.11 85.08
C ALA A 24 39.82 -12.21 83.91
N GLN A 25 41.12 -12.20 83.59
CA GLN A 25 41.66 -11.49 82.45
C GLN A 25 41.14 -12.08 81.13
N ASP A 26 41.18 -13.40 80.98
CA ASP A 26 40.72 -14.10 79.79
C ASP A 26 39.21 -13.92 79.54
N ALA A 27 38.39 -13.99 80.60
CA ALA A 27 36.96 -13.69 80.51
C ALA A 27 36.67 -12.26 80.02
N THR A 28 37.48 -11.29 80.47
CA THR A 28 37.36 -9.90 80.02
C THR A 28 37.82 -9.73 78.57
N ASP A 29 38.93 -10.36 78.18
CA ASP A 29 39.43 -10.31 76.80
C ASP A 29 38.44 -10.94 75.81
N HIS A 30 37.83 -12.06 76.17
CA HIS A 30 36.79 -12.70 75.37
C HIS A 30 35.54 -11.82 75.23
N LEU A 31 35.13 -11.12 76.28
CA LEU A 31 34.02 -10.16 76.19
C LEU A 31 34.30 -9.05 75.17
N TRP A 32 35.53 -8.51 75.15
CA TRP A 32 35.92 -7.49 74.18
C TRP A 32 36.01 -8.04 72.75
N LEU A 33 36.47 -9.27 72.58
CA LEU A 33 36.51 -9.93 71.28
C LEU A 33 35.11 -10.15 70.71
N ASP A 34 34.21 -10.73 71.49
CA ASP A 34 32.90 -11.17 71.01
C ASP A 34 31.93 -10.00 70.84
N ALA A 35 32.00 -8.98 71.72
CA ALA A 35 31.08 -7.86 71.67
C ALA A 35 31.52 -6.72 70.73
N ILE A 36 32.82 -6.58 70.47
CA ILE A 36 33.39 -5.42 69.75
C ILE A 36 34.30 -5.85 68.60
N GLY A 37 35.27 -6.75 68.85
CA GLY A 37 36.02 -7.45 67.81
C GLY A 37 36.88 -6.59 66.86
N TYR A 38 37.18 -5.33 67.21
CA TYR A 38 37.96 -4.45 66.35
C TYR A 38 39.45 -4.86 66.28
N PRO A 39 40.07 -4.91 65.09
CA PRO A 39 41.47 -5.34 64.93
C PRO A 39 42.47 -4.39 65.61
N GLY A 40 42.23 -3.08 65.52
CA GLY A 40 43.01 -2.03 66.17
C GLY A 40 42.22 -0.73 66.19
N HIS A 41 41.57 -0.39 67.31
CA HIS A 41 40.74 0.81 67.45
C HIS A 41 40.96 1.50 68.82
N TRP A 42 40.58 2.76 68.92
CA TRP A 42 40.81 3.57 70.13
C TRP A 42 39.51 4.12 70.73
N ALA A 43 39.52 4.33 72.04
CA ALA A 43 38.42 4.93 72.79
C ALA A 43 38.93 6.01 73.76
N ALA A 44 38.20 7.12 73.84
CA ALA A 44 38.40 8.23 74.77
C ALA A 44 39.74 9.00 74.67
N PHE A 45 40.57 8.73 73.65
CA PHE A 45 41.78 9.52 73.40
C PHE A 45 41.45 10.88 72.78
N THR A 46 42.20 11.89 73.21
CA THR A 46 42.24 13.22 72.63
C THR A 46 43.69 13.67 72.54
N VAL A 47 44.03 14.36 71.45
CA VAL A 47 45.37 14.90 71.23
C VAL A 47 45.27 16.42 71.19
N ALA A 48 46.06 17.09 72.03
CA ALA A 48 46.09 18.55 72.10
C ALA A 48 47.52 19.08 72.00
N ARG A 49 47.66 20.30 71.48
CA ARG A 49 48.94 21.01 71.38
C ARG A 49 49.33 21.52 72.76
N LYS A 50 50.50 21.12 73.27
CA LYS A 50 51.06 21.62 74.54
C LYS A 50 52.03 22.79 74.32
N SER A 51 52.86 22.71 73.28
CA SER A 51 53.79 23.77 72.89
C SER A 51 53.99 23.81 71.36
N ALA A 52 54.96 24.57 70.85
CA ALA A 52 55.28 24.54 69.42
C ALA A 52 55.84 23.19 68.94
N GLN A 53 56.43 22.40 69.85
CA GLN A 53 57.13 21.15 69.52
C GLN A 53 56.56 19.93 70.26
N GLU A 54 55.68 20.12 71.24
CA GLU A 54 55.11 19.04 72.05
C GLU A 54 53.59 18.94 71.90
N ILE A 55 53.11 17.70 71.79
CA ILE A 55 51.69 17.34 71.92
C ILE A 55 51.47 16.61 73.25
N THR A 56 50.25 16.71 73.78
CA THR A 56 49.80 15.90 74.91
C THR A 56 48.69 14.96 74.45
N VAL A 57 48.82 13.68 74.82
CA VAL A 57 47.81 12.65 74.55
C VAL A 57 47.12 12.31 75.86
N SER A 58 45.79 12.46 75.89
CA SER A 58 44.98 12.23 77.09
C SER A 58 44.95 10.75 77.50
N THR A 59 44.35 10.48 78.66
CA THR A 59 44.00 9.12 79.06
C THR A 59 43.03 8.49 78.06
N GLY A 60 43.17 7.20 77.80
CA GLY A 60 42.33 6.48 76.83
C GLY A 60 42.59 4.98 76.85
N ARG A 61 41.87 4.26 75.98
CA ARG A 61 41.98 2.81 75.82
C ARG A 61 42.25 2.45 74.36
N TYR A 62 43.21 1.56 74.15
CA TYR A 62 43.50 0.96 72.86
C TYR A 62 42.98 -0.48 72.85
N VAL A 63 42.16 -0.82 71.87
CA VAL A 63 41.58 -2.14 71.66
C VAL A 63 42.29 -2.78 70.48
N ALA A 64 42.98 -3.90 70.72
CA ALA A 64 43.67 -4.68 69.70
C ALA A 64 43.12 -6.11 69.71
N GLY A 65 42.07 -6.34 68.92
CA GLY A 65 41.29 -7.58 68.95
C GLY A 65 40.68 -7.81 70.33
N LYS A 66 41.12 -8.87 71.00
CA LYS A 66 40.65 -9.24 72.35
C LYS A 66 41.33 -8.47 73.48
N ILE A 67 42.48 -7.85 73.23
CA ILE A 67 43.30 -7.25 74.29
C ILE A 67 43.04 -5.74 74.38
N VAL A 68 42.80 -5.26 75.59
CA VAL A 68 42.68 -3.82 75.88
C VAL A 68 43.90 -3.30 76.63
N TYR A 69 44.52 -2.26 76.09
CA TYR A 69 45.60 -1.52 76.72
C TYR A 69 45.07 -0.17 77.22
N ALA A 70 45.49 0.24 78.41
CA ALA A 70 45.02 1.49 79.02
C ALA A 70 46.17 2.47 79.24
N GLN A 71 45.90 3.73 78.90
CA GLN A 71 46.74 4.87 79.30
C GLN A 71 46.05 5.61 80.45
N VAL A 72 46.59 5.47 81.66
CA VAL A 72 45.95 5.97 82.90
C VAL A 72 46.35 7.41 83.25
N ALA A 73 47.43 7.92 82.66
CA ALA A 73 47.87 9.31 82.80
C ALA A 73 48.17 9.94 81.42
N PRO A 74 47.95 11.25 81.24
CA PRO A 74 48.37 11.94 80.03
C PRO A 74 49.86 11.75 79.76
N LYS A 75 50.23 11.56 78.50
CA LYS A 75 51.62 11.38 78.07
C LYS A 75 51.96 12.47 77.07
N ASP A 76 53.02 13.21 77.37
CA ASP A 76 53.54 14.23 76.47
C ASP A 76 54.53 13.61 75.49
N MET A 77 54.48 14.06 74.26
CA MET A 77 55.32 13.58 73.18
C MET A 77 55.96 14.76 72.46
N ASN A 78 57.28 14.71 72.35
CA ASN A 78 58.07 15.72 71.65
C ASN A 78 58.22 15.32 70.17
N LEU A 79 57.79 16.20 69.27
CA LEU A 79 57.82 16.02 67.81
C LEU A 79 58.97 16.80 67.14
N GLN A 80 59.88 17.40 67.91
CA GLN A 80 60.98 18.23 67.41
C GLN A 80 61.83 17.52 66.35
N LEU A 81 62.09 16.23 66.52
CA LEU A 81 62.86 15.42 65.56
C LEU A 81 62.17 15.24 64.21
N HIS A 82 60.87 15.52 64.11
CA HIS A 82 60.06 15.31 62.91
C HIS A 82 59.72 16.60 62.16
N ILE A 83 60.10 17.77 62.70
CA ILE A 83 59.88 19.09 62.09
C ILE A 83 60.71 19.20 60.79
N PRO A 84 60.11 19.61 59.65
CA PRO A 84 60.85 19.85 58.41
C PRO A 84 61.91 20.95 58.56
N VAL A 85 63.10 20.73 58.00
CA VAL A 85 64.23 21.67 58.09
C VAL A 85 64.07 22.83 57.09
N ALA A 86 63.42 22.60 55.95
CA ALA A 86 63.18 23.61 54.93
C ALA A 86 61.96 24.48 55.27
N ALA A 87 62.09 25.79 55.11
CA ALA A 87 61.05 26.76 55.52
C ALA A 87 59.74 26.63 54.73
N SER A 88 59.80 26.13 53.48
CA SER A 88 58.65 25.93 52.58
C SER A 88 57.91 24.61 52.77
N ASP A 89 58.49 23.68 53.53
CA ASP A 89 57.99 22.30 53.58
C ASP A 89 57.12 22.08 54.81
N GLN A 90 56.08 21.27 54.62
CA GLN A 90 55.20 20.79 55.67
C GLN A 90 55.24 19.26 55.72
N ARG A 91 54.85 18.67 56.85
CA ARG A 91 54.81 17.20 57.01
C ARG A 91 53.64 16.78 57.89
N TRP A 92 52.85 15.83 57.41
CA TRP A 92 51.89 15.11 58.25
C TRP A 92 52.58 14.00 59.02
N VAL A 93 52.20 13.86 60.28
CA VAL A 93 52.68 12.83 61.19
C VAL A 93 51.48 12.12 61.79
N ALA A 94 51.42 10.80 61.68
CA ALA A 94 50.40 9.99 62.33
C ALA A 94 50.86 9.59 63.73
N ILE A 95 49.97 9.74 64.71
CA ILE A 95 50.19 9.27 66.08
C ILE A 95 49.47 7.93 66.23
N LEU A 96 50.24 6.86 66.39
CA LEU A 96 49.75 5.49 66.45
C LEU A 96 49.85 4.93 67.86
N LEU A 97 48.93 4.02 68.19
CA LEU A 97 48.91 3.31 69.46
C LEU A 97 49.50 1.90 69.31
N ARG A 98 50.37 1.51 70.23
CA ARG A 98 50.89 0.14 70.35
C ARG A 98 50.70 -0.38 71.75
N GLY A 99 50.30 -1.64 71.85
CA GLY A 99 50.18 -2.32 73.12
C GLY A 99 51.54 -2.76 73.65
N LYS A 100 51.77 -2.57 74.95
CA LYS A 100 52.93 -3.13 75.65
C LYS A 100 52.51 -3.67 77.00
N GLU A 101 52.98 -4.86 77.33
CA GLU A 101 52.87 -5.39 78.69
C GLU A 101 54.11 -4.99 79.50
N VAL A 102 53.87 -4.42 80.68
CA VAL A 102 54.92 -4.02 81.61
C VAL A 102 54.73 -4.81 82.89
N THR A 103 55.76 -5.57 83.24
CA THR A 103 55.82 -6.34 84.48
C THR A 103 56.48 -5.49 85.57
N GLU A 104 55.69 -5.03 86.53
CA GLU A 104 56.18 -4.36 87.72
C GLU A 104 56.68 -5.43 88.71
N THR A 105 57.96 -5.33 89.10
CA THR A 105 58.58 -6.20 90.09
C THR A 105 58.53 -5.55 91.47
N ALA A 106 58.38 -6.36 92.51
CA ALA A 106 58.53 -5.91 93.88
C ALA A 106 59.37 -6.90 94.67
N THR A 107 60.14 -6.40 95.63
CA THR A 107 60.89 -7.23 96.57
C THR A 107 59.93 -7.87 97.55
N ARG A 108 59.95 -9.20 97.65
CA ARG A 108 59.14 -9.95 98.62
C ARG A 108 60.01 -10.90 99.45
N PRO A 109 59.63 -11.16 100.70
CA PRO A 109 60.22 -12.24 101.49
C PRO A 109 59.79 -13.60 100.92
N PHE A 110 60.74 -14.51 100.75
CA PHE A 110 60.53 -15.92 100.41
C PHE A 110 61.10 -16.79 101.52
N GLU A 111 60.43 -17.89 101.78
CA GLU A 111 60.90 -18.98 102.63
C GLU A 111 61.87 -19.88 101.84
N THR A 112 62.93 -20.37 102.48
CA THR A 112 63.98 -21.19 101.83
C THR A 112 63.69 -22.69 101.85
N SER A 113 62.66 -23.13 102.57
CA SER A 113 62.24 -24.53 102.70
C SER A 113 60.72 -24.62 102.89
N ASP A 114 60.12 -25.75 102.50
CA ASP A 114 58.68 -26.04 102.65
C ASP A 114 58.31 -26.39 104.12
N ASP A 115 59.30 -26.62 104.98
CA ASP A 115 59.11 -26.89 106.41
C ASP A 115 59.25 -25.59 107.25
N PRO A 116 58.17 -25.12 107.91
CA PRO A 116 58.15 -23.86 108.63
C PRO A 116 59.11 -23.80 109.83
N GLU A 117 59.57 -24.94 110.36
CA GLU A 117 60.51 -24.97 111.49
C GLU A 117 61.98 -24.78 111.08
N THR A 118 62.32 -24.96 109.79
CA THR A 118 63.70 -24.86 109.27
C THR A 118 63.92 -23.71 108.28
N SER A 119 62.87 -22.96 107.98
CA SER A 119 62.88 -21.93 106.94
C SER A 119 63.52 -20.61 107.40
N VAL A 120 64.35 -20.01 106.54
CA VAL A 120 64.93 -18.67 106.75
C VAL A 120 64.37 -17.73 105.70
N ILE A 121 63.97 -16.52 106.11
CA ILE A 121 63.38 -15.53 105.21
C ILE A 121 64.47 -14.86 104.37
N VAL A 122 64.38 -14.97 103.03
CA VAL A 122 65.26 -14.30 102.08
C VAL A 122 64.44 -13.39 101.16
N ASN A 123 64.82 -12.12 101.07
CA ASN A 123 64.19 -11.18 100.15
C ASN A 123 64.66 -11.43 98.71
N ARG A 124 63.70 -11.65 97.80
CA ARG A 124 63.97 -11.76 96.35
C ARG A 124 63.08 -10.79 95.57
N THR A 125 63.61 -10.25 94.48
CA THR A 125 62.83 -9.42 93.55
C THR A 125 62.00 -10.34 92.65
N THR A 126 60.69 -10.14 92.63
CA THR A 126 59.76 -11.00 91.89
C THR A 126 58.73 -10.16 91.14
N PRO A 127 58.31 -10.58 89.93
CA PRO A 127 57.13 -10.04 89.25
C PRO A 127 55.90 -10.00 90.18
N LYS A 128 55.16 -8.90 90.20
CA LYS A 128 53.93 -8.79 91.01
C LYS A 128 52.72 -8.29 90.25
N THR A 129 52.89 -7.43 89.26
CA THR A 129 51.74 -6.92 88.50
C THR A 129 52.12 -6.78 87.05
N ILE A 130 51.33 -7.39 86.17
CA ILE A 130 51.44 -7.22 84.72
C ILE A 130 50.42 -6.15 84.33
N ARG A 131 50.89 -5.08 83.69
CA ARG A 131 50.04 -3.98 83.23
C ARG A 131 50.09 -3.88 81.71
N ARG A 132 48.92 -3.91 81.08
CA ARG A 132 48.75 -3.61 79.66
C ARG A 132 48.66 -2.10 79.46
N VAL A 133 49.78 -1.50 79.06
CA VAL A 133 49.91 -0.06 78.83
C VAL A 133 49.98 0.25 77.34
N VAL A 134 49.62 1.48 77.00
CA VAL A 134 49.75 1.99 75.65
C VAL A 134 51.11 2.66 75.48
N ASP A 135 51.80 2.31 74.41
CA ASP A 135 52.94 3.06 73.90
C ASP A 135 52.52 3.84 72.65
N LEU A 136 53.16 4.99 72.44
CA LEU A 136 52.79 5.92 71.39
C LEU A 136 53.92 5.94 70.36
N ILE A 137 53.60 5.66 69.10
CA ILE A 137 54.55 5.66 68.00
C ILE A 137 54.22 6.80 67.05
N VAL A 138 55.27 7.43 66.54
CA VAL A 138 55.19 8.50 65.56
C VAL A 138 55.57 7.95 64.20
N GLN A 139 54.63 7.99 63.25
CA GLN A 139 54.90 7.65 61.86
C GLN A 139 54.96 8.92 61.01
N PRO A 140 56.15 9.35 60.56
CA PRO A 140 56.28 10.53 59.73
C PRO A 140 55.90 10.26 58.27
N GLY A 141 55.27 11.23 57.62
CA GLY A 141 55.11 11.27 56.17
C GLY A 141 56.26 11.98 55.48
N GLU A 142 56.19 12.04 54.15
CA GLU A 142 57.15 12.80 53.35
C GLU A 142 57.00 14.31 53.59
N ALA A 143 58.14 15.02 53.64
CA ALA A 143 58.15 16.47 53.75
C ALA A 143 57.96 17.08 52.35
N ASN A 144 56.95 17.92 52.17
CA ASN A 144 56.61 18.52 50.88
C ASN A 144 55.85 19.85 51.11
N PRO A 145 55.92 20.84 50.20
CA PRO A 145 55.02 21.99 50.23
C PRO A 145 53.52 21.66 50.29
N VAL A 146 53.09 20.50 49.75
CA VAL A 146 51.72 19.97 49.87
C VAL A 146 51.80 18.52 50.38
N PRO A 147 51.90 18.30 51.71
CA PRO A 147 52.13 16.96 52.24
C PRO A 147 50.85 16.12 52.23
N VAL A 148 51.01 14.82 51.98
CA VAL A 148 49.94 13.81 52.09
C VAL A 148 50.04 13.13 53.46
N LYS A 149 48.90 12.72 54.03
CA LYS A 149 48.86 11.96 55.28
C LYS A 149 49.54 10.59 55.12
N PRO A 150 50.32 10.11 56.12
CA PRO A 150 50.90 8.78 56.10
C PRO A 150 49.81 7.70 55.98
N VAL A 151 50.11 6.63 55.23
CA VAL A 151 49.25 5.43 55.19
C VAL A 151 49.41 4.67 56.50
N VAL A 152 48.31 4.43 57.19
CA VAL A 152 48.25 3.63 58.44
C VAL A 152 47.78 2.23 58.08
N ASP A 153 48.43 1.20 58.62
CA ASP A 153 48.02 -0.19 58.43
C ASP A 153 46.66 -0.43 59.11
N SER A 154 45.81 -1.27 58.51
CA SER A 154 44.53 -1.72 59.08
C SER A 154 44.63 -2.37 60.47
N THR A 155 45.83 -2.79 60.88
CA THR A 155 46.12 -3.39 62.19
C THR A 155 46.55 -2.39 63.26
N ASP A 156 46.89 -1.16 62.88
CA ASP A 156 47.29 -0.08 63.80
C ASP A 156 46.15 0.94 63.97
N ALA A 157 46.01 1.51 65.17
CA ALA A 157 45.04 2.56 65.42
C ALA A 157 45.69 3.94 65.40
N CYS A 158 45.21 4.83 64.53
CA CYS A 158 45.60 6.24 64.48
C CYS A 158 44.67 7.10 65.34
N ILE A 159 45.24 7.80 66.33
CA ILE A 159 44.45 8.74 67.16
C ILE A 159 44.35 10.12 66.53
N ALA A 160 45.39 10.56 65.83
CA ALA A 160 45.43 11.87 65.21
C ALA A 160 46.50 11.96 64.12
N PHE A 161 46.23 12.79 63.13
CA PHE A 161 47.21 13.31 62.19
C PHE A 161 47.61 14.72 62.62
N VAL A 162 48.91 14.97 62.76
CA VAL A 162 49.47 16.26 63.18
C VAL A 162 50.25 16.86 62.01
N LEU A 163 49.92 18.08 61.61
CA LEU A 163 50.64 18.83 60.58
C LEU A 163 51.77 19.62 61.23
N LEU A 164 53.00 19.39 60.77
CA LEU A 164 54.21 20.09 61.19
C LEU A 164 54.69 21.03 60.09
N THR A 165 55.03 22.25 60.48
CA THR A 165 55.73 23.26 59.65
C THR A 165 57.12 23.52 60.23
N SER A 166 57.97 24.25 59.51
CA SER A 166 59.27 24.72 60.02
C SER A 166 59.20 25.52 61.33
N SER A 167 58.03 26.07 61.67
CA SER A 167 57.76 26.82 62.91
C SER A 167 57.20 25.97 64.06
N GLY A 168 56.87 24.70 63.81
CA GLY A 168 56.26 23.77 64.77
C GLY A 168 54.90 23.24 64.31
N ILE A 169 54.10 22.75 65.28
CA ILE A 169 52.77 22.17 65.05
C ILE A 169 51.79 23.24 64.52
N ASP A 170 51.12 22.96 63.41
CA ASP A 170 50.16 23.87 62.76
C ASP A 170 48.70 23.42 62.99
N ALA A 171 48.39 22.16 62.66
CA ALA A 171 47.05 21.59 62.81
C ALA A 171 47.08 20.18 63.41
N ILE A 172 46.00 19.80 64.11
CA ILE A 172 45.78 18.46 64.65
C ILE A 172 44.39 18.01 64.19
N GLU A 173 44.35 16.91 63.43
CA GLU A 173 43.11 16.29 62.96
C GLU A 173 42.89 14.93 63.62
N PRO A 174 41.70 14.66 64.19
CA PRO A 174 41.44 13.38 64.86
C PRO A 174 41.31 12.22 63.87
N GLY A 175 41.90 11.07 64.20
CA GLY A 175 41.81 9.80 63.46
C GLY A 175 40.49 9.07 63.70
N ASN A 176 39.35 9.70 63.39
CA ASN A 176 38.02 9.19 63.73
C ASN A 176 37.64 7.87 63.02
N SER A 177 38.36 7.46 61.97
CA SER A 177 38.15 6.17 61.30
C SER A 177 38.33 4.99 62.25
N ASP A 178 39.30 5.10 63.16
CA ASP A 178 39.76 4.00 64.03
C ASP A 178 39.14 4.13 65.43
N ARG A 179 38.11 4.98 65.59
CA ARG A 179 37.39 5.16 66.84
C ARG A 179 36.43 3.99 67.06
N VAL A 180 36.45 3.41 68.25
CA VAL A 180 35.43 2.45 68.69
C VAL A 180 34.05 3.12 68.64
N LYS A 181 33.12 2.51 67.91
CA LYS A 181 31.71 2.90 67.89
C LYS A 181 30.95 2.09 68.94
N THR A 182 30.01 2.74 69.63
CA THR A 182 29.17 2.04 70.62
C THR A 182 28.07 1.26 69.91
N LEU A 183 27.61 0.15 70.50
CA LEU A 183 26.49 -0.63 69.94
C LEU A 183 25.21 0.22 69.78
N PHE A 184 24.99 1.18 70.68
CA PHE A 184 23.88 2.13 70.59
C PHE A 184 23.94 3.02 69.33
N GLU A 185 25.15 3.47 68.95
CA GLU A 185 25.36 4.25 67.72
C GLU A 185 25.12 3.40 66.46
N VAL A 186 25.44 2.10 66.52
CA VAL A 186 25.20 1.17 65.41
C VAL A 186 23.70 0.85 65.26
N GLU A 187 23.01 0.57 66.36
CA GLU A 187 21.57 0.28 66.39
C GLU A 187 20.75 1.44 65.79
N GLY A 188 21.04 2.68 66.19
CA GLY A 188 20.34 3.85 65.64
C GLY A 188 20.48 4.00 64.12
N ARG A 189 21.60 3.56 63.53
CA ARG A 189 21.79 3.56 62.07
C ARG A 189 21.00 2.46 61.38
N VAL A 190 20.82 1.31 62.03
CA VAL A 190 20.03 0.19 61.49
C VAL A 190 18.55 0.56 61.46
N THR A 191 18.01 1.14 62.54
CA THR A 191 16.61 1.59 62.57
C THR A 191 16.28 2.60 61.46
N ALA A 192 17.19 3.53 61.15
CA ALA A 192 16.99 4.47 60.05
C ALA A 192 16.90 3.78 58.67
N LEU A 193 17.70 2.72 58.46
CA LEU A 193 17.66 1.94 57.22
C LEU A 193 16.36 1.13 57.07
N GLU A 194 15.82 0.61 58.17
CA GLU A 194 14.55 -0.13 58.16
C GLU A 194 13.38 0.76 57.74
N VAL A 195 13.32 2.01 58.23
CA VAL A 195 12.29 2.98 57.84
C VAL A 195 12.33 3.32 56.34
N ASP A 196 13.53 3.46 55.76
CA ASP A 196 13.68 3.71 54.33
C ASP A 196 13.22 2.52 53.47
N LEU A 197 13.40 1.29 53.97
CA LEU A 197 12.99 0.06 53.29
C LEU A 197 11.46 -0.07 53.20
N ASP A 198 10.75 0.25 54.28
CA ASP A 198 9.27 0.29 54.27
C ASP A 198 8.72 1.30 53.24
N GLY A 199 9.40 2.44 53.08
CA GLY A 199 9.06 3.43 52.06
C GLY A 199 9.22 2.91 50.62
N LEU A 200 10.17 2.01 50.35
CA LEU A 200 10.38 1.39 49.04
C LEU A 200 9.30 0.36 48.71
N PHE A 201 8.84 -0.42 49.68
CA PHE A 201 7.78 -1.41 49.46
C PHE A 201 6.46 -0.73 49.06
N MET A 202 6.07 0.33 49.76
CA MET A 202 4.84 1.09 49.44
C MET A 202 4.85 1.68 48.02
N ARG A 203 6.00 2.17 47.54
CA ARG A 203 6.12 2.70 46.16
C ARG A 203 6.00 1.60 45.11
N THR A 204 6.51 0.40 45.41
CA THR A 204 6.50 -0.73 44.47
C THR A 204 5.07 -1.22 44.21
N GLU A 205 4.23 -1.32 45.25
CA GLU A 205 2.81 -1.70 45.11
C GLU A 205 2.02 -0.70 44.25
N THR A 206 2.31 0.60 44.38
CA THR A 206 1.63 1.61 43.55
C THR A 206 2.02 1.53 42.07
N ILE A 207 3.28 1.17 41.76
CA ILE A 207 3.74 0.99 40.37
C ILE A 207 3.03 -0.20 39.73
N GLU A 208 2.85 -1.31 40.45
CA GLU A 208 2.13 -2.48 39.95
C GLU A 208 0.68 -2.14 39.58
N THR A 209 0.00 -1.37 40.43
CA THR A 209 -1.36 -0.89 40.16
C THR A 209 -1.43 0.03 38.93
N GLN A 210 -0.44 0.91 38.74
CA GLN A 210 -0.39 1.76 37.55
C GLN A 210 -0.13 0.97 36.26
N ILE A 211 0.72 -0.06 36.30
CA ILE A 211 0.99 -0.94 35.16
C ILE A 211 -0.29 -1.70 34.74
N VAL A 212 -1.08 -2.18 35.70
CA VAL A 212 -2.37 -2.83 35.43
C VAL A 212 -3.34 -1.87 34.74
N ASN A 213 -3.44 -0.62 35.22
CA ASN A 213 -4.29 0.40 34.61
C ASN A 213 -3.84 0.77 33.18
N ILE A 214 -2.52 0.84 32.93
CA ILE A 214 -1.98 1.09 31.59
C ILE A 214 -2.29 -0.08 30.64
N LYS A 215 -2.14 -1.33 31.12
CA LYS A 215 -2.47 -2.53 30.34
C LYS A 215 -3.94 -2.58 29.94
N ALA A 216 -4.85 -2.22 30.84
CA ALA A 216 -6.29 -2.14 30.55
C ALA A 216 -6.61 -1.09 29.47
N LYS A 217 -5.98 0.09 29.53
CA LYS A 217 -6.17 1.14 28.50
C LYS A 217 -5.58 0.75 27.13
N LEU A 218 -4.47 0.01 27.11
CA LEU A 218 -3.86 -0.46 25.85
C LEU A 218 -4.74 -1.46 25.09
N THR A 219 -5.57 -2.25 25.79
CA THR A 219 -6.56 -3.14 25.15
C THR A 219 -7.78 -2.41 24.60
N GLU A 220 -8.06 -1.18 25.06
CA GLU A 220 -9.21 -0.38 24.60
C GLU A 220 -8.91 0.45 23.35
N ILE A 221 -7.64 0.71 23.04
CA ILE A 221 -7.25 1.45 21.84
C ILE A 221 -7.25 0.49 20.64
N PRO A 222 -8.20 0.59 19.69
CA PRO A 222 -8.17 -0.24 18.51
C PRO A 222 -6.89 0.02 17.72
N ARG A 223 -6.25 -1.05 17.24
CA ARG A 223 -4.97 -0.95 16.51
C ARG A 223 -5.13 0.06 15.36
N PRO A 224 -4.24 1.06 15.23
CA PRO A 224 -4.35 2.09 14.19
C PRO A 224 -4.44 1.53 12.77
N VAL A 225 -3.83 0.37 12.51
CA VAL A 225 -3.92 -0.34 11.22
C VAL A 225 -5.34 -0.83 10.95
N ILE A 226 -6.03 -1.34 11.96
CA ILE A 226 -7.42 -1.83 11.84
C ILE A 226 -8.37 -0.66 11.60
N ILE A 227 -8.23 0.44 12.35
CA ILE A 227 -9.05 1.64 12.14
C ILE A 227 -8.84 2.21 10.73
N ARG A 228 -7.61 2.21 10.22
CA ARG A 228 -7.31 2.65 8.85
C ARG A 228 -7.90 1.73 7.80
N GLN A 229 -7.79 0.41 7.98
CA GLN A 229 -8.43 -0.55 7.10
C GLN A 229 -9.95 -0.36 7.09
N MET A 230 -10.55 -0.16 8.27
CA MET A 230 -11.98 0.17 8.38
C MET A 230 -12.32 1.50 7.69
N GLN A 231 -11.48 2.55 7.80
CA GLN A 231 -11.71 3.81 7.08
C GLN A 231 -11.63 3.63 5.56
N ARG A 232 -10.69 2.83 5.05
CA ARG A 232 -10.59 2.48 3.63
C ARG A 232 -11.79 1.66 3.17
N ASP A 233 -12.19 0.65 3.92
CA ASP A 233 -13.32 -0.23 3.60
C ASP A 233 -14.64 0.54 3.66
N ILE A 234 -14.81 1.42 4.65
CA ILE A 234 -15.95 2.34 4.72
C ILE A 234 -15.90 3.31 3.54
N GLY A 235 -14.73 3.86 3.18
CA GLY A 235 -14.57 4.71 2.00
C GLY A 235 -14.99 4.01 0.71
N ALA A 236 -14.55 2.77 0.52
CA ALA A 236 -14.93 1.92 -0.61
C ALA A 236 -16.43 1.58 -0.57
N ALA A 237 -16.99 1.22 0.59
CA ALA A 237 -18.41 0.95 0.74
C ALA A 237 -19.28 2.18 0.50
N ARG A 238 -18.82 3.38 0.89
CA ARG A 238 -19.52 4.64 0.59
C ARG A 238 -19.53 4.95 -0.90
N LEU A 239 -18.42 4.68 -1.59
CA LEU A 239 -18.40 4.73 -3.06
C LEU A 239 -19.44 3.80 -3.66
N LYS A 240 -19.75 2.67 -2.98
CA LYS A 240 -20.81 1.75 -3.39
C LYS A 240 -22.24 2.22 -3.14
N VAL A 241 -22.45 3.10 -2.17
CA VAL A 241 -23.78 3.57 -1.74
C VAL A 241 -24.06 5.00 -2.23
N ASP A 242 -23.13 5.60 -2.97
CA ASP A 242 -23.22 6.96 -3.54
C ASP A 242 -23.65 8.03 -2.51
N LEU A 243 -22.99 8.06 -1.36
CA LEU A 243 -23.35 8.97 -0.26
C LEU A 243 -22.83 10.41 -0.52
N PRO A 244 -23.64 11.47 -0.29
CA PRO A 244 -23.30 12.87 -0.62
C PRO A 244 -21.96 13.34 -0.05
N ASP A 245 -21.12 13.96 -0.89
CA ASP A 245 -19.77 14.44 -0.53
C ASP A 245 -19.81 15.69 0.36
N GLU A 246 -20.09 15.47 1.66
CA GLU A 246 -19.84 16.44 2.72
C GLU A 246 -18.33 16.52 3.06
N ALA A 247 -17.89 17.57 3.76
CA ALA A 247 -16.50 17.74 4.19
C ALA A 247 -16.09 16.61 5.15
N ARG A 248 -15.01 15.87 4.84
CA ARG A 248 -14.67 14.59 5.48
C ARG A 248 -13.19 14.48 5.78
N ALA A 249 -12.87 13.79 6.87
CA ALA A 249 -11.48 13.50 7.23
C ALA A 249 -10.74 12.64 6.20
N PHE A 250 -11.42 11.86 5.36
CA PHE A 250 -10.78 10.92 4.43
C PHE A 250 -11.49 10.80 3.09
N VAL A 251 -10.73 10.46 2.05
CA VAL A 251 -11.18 10.24 0.68
C VAL A 251 -10.47 9.02 0.09
N PHE A 252 -11.24 8.14 -0.53
CA PHE A 252 -10.76 6.97 -1.27
C PHE A 252 -11.20 7.07 -2.73
N ASP A 253 -10.29 6.85 -3.67
CA ASP A 253 -10.56 6.83 -5.10
C ASP A 253 -9.87 5.62 -5.78
N ASN A 254 -10.63 4.90 -6.61
CA ASN A 254 -10.15 3.77 -7.40
C ASN A 254 -9.69 4.18 -8.81
N ALA A 255 -9.69 5.48 -9.12
CA ALA A 255 -9.22 6.05 -10.39
C ALA A 255 -9.85 5.38 -11.63
N LEU A 256 -11.13 5.00 -11.51
CA LEU A 256 -11.93 4.48 -12.62
C LEU A 256 -12.54 5.60 -13.45
N VAL A 257 -12.92 6.70 -12.80
CA VAL A 257 -13.55 7.86 -13.41
C VAL A 257 -12.69 9.12 -13.24
N LYS A 258 -12.89 10.12 -14.11
CA LYS A 258 -12.03 11.32 -14.21
C LYS A 258 -12.40 12.44 -13.24
N ASP A 259 -13.51 12.31 -12.53
CA ASP A 259 -14.19 13.36 -11.77
C ASP A 259 -13.32 13.96 -10.64
N ARG A 260 -12.51 13.14 -9.96
CA ARG A 260 -11.66 13.52 -8.81
C ARG A 260 -10.27 14.00 -9.21
N TRP A 261 -9.93 13.90 -10.49
CA TRP A 261 -8.62 14.26 -11.03
C TRP A 261 -8.65 15.62 -11.73
N ASP A 262 -7.63 16.45 -11.48
CA ASP A 262 -7.49 17.76 -12.12
C ASP A 262 -6.61 17.63 -13.36
N MET A 263 -7.22 17.17 -14.45
CA MET A 263 -6.55 16.93 -15.73
C MET A 263 -6.10 18.23 -16.43
N THR A 264 -6.55 19.39 -15.95
CA THR A 264 -6.16 20.71 -16.48
C THR A 264 -4.99 21.34 -15.74
N HIS A 265 -4.55 20.72 -14.64
CA HIS A 265 -3.43 21.22 -13.84
C HIS A 265 -2.12 21.18 -14.64
N VAL A 266 -1.27 22.20 -14.51
CA VAL A 266 -0.01 22.32 -15.28
C VAL A 266 0.96 21.15 -15.08
N ASP A 267 0.92 20.53 -13.91
CA ASP A 267 1.72 19.35 -13.55
C ASP A 267 1.13 18.01 -14.06
N TRP A 268 -0.02 18.03 -14.74
CA TRP A 268 -0.70 16.81 -15.18
C TRP A 268 0.06 16.14 -16.33
N LEU A 269 0.61 14.96 -16.06
CA LEU A 269 1.34 14.10 -16.99
C LEU A 269 0.87 12.64 -16.86
N ALA A 270 -0.44 12.44 -16.73
CA ALA A 270 -1.05 11.13 -16.51
C ALA A 270 -2.28 10.91 -17.41
N ARG A 271 -2.80 9.69 -17.41
CA ARG A 271 -4.11 9.33 -17.99
C ARG A 271 -4.90 8.50 -16.98
N ILE A 272 -6.23 8.64 -17.00
CA ILE A 272 -7.14 7.85 -16.18
C ILE A 272 -7.82 6.83 -17.08
N GLU A 273 -7.41 5.57 -16.96
CA GLU A 273 -7.93 4.42 -17.73
C GLU A 273 -7.83 3.14 -16.90
N GLU A 274 -8.76 2.96 -15.95
CA GLU A 274 -8.72 1.89 -14.93
C GLU A 274 -7.42 1.94 -14.10
N GLY A 275 -7.28 3.05 -13.37
CA GLY A 275 -6.05 3.43 -12.67
C GLY A 275 -5.40 4.68 -13.26
N VAL A 276 -4.47 5.24 -12.49
CA VAL A 276 -3.63 6.37 -12.93
C VAL A 276 -2.42 5.83 -13.67
N ARG A 277 -2.38 6.05 -14.99
CA ARG A 277 -1.34 5.54 -15.87
C ARG A 277 -0.46 6.67 -16.41
N PHE A 278 0.69 6.30 -16.96
CA PHE A 278 1.59 7.21 -17.64
C PHE A 278 0.88 7.85 -18.85
N GLY A 279 1.01 9.17 -18.99
CA GLY A 279 0.54 9.89 -20.17
C GLY A 279 1.38 9.55 -21.41
N PHE A 280 0.87 9.89 -22.60
CA PHE A 280 1.61 9.69 -23.85
C PHE A 280 2.61 10.81 -24.12
N ALA A 281 3.80 10.43 -24.57
CA ALA A 281 4.86 11.34 -25.00
C ALA A 281 4.61 11.80 -26.44
N ALA A 282 4.15 10.87 -27.28
CA ALA A 282 3.77 11.08 -28.65
C ALA A 282 2.56 10.19 -28.97
N GLU A 283 1.68 10.69 -29.82
CA GLU A 283 0.53 9.98 -30.37
C GLU A 283 0.38 10.35 -31.84
N ALA A 284 -0.06 9.39 -32.64
CA ALA A 284 -0.46 9.62 -34.02
C ALA A 284 -1.80 8.93 -34.26
N GLN A 285 -2.73 9.65 -34.88
CA GLN A 285 -4.00 9.12 -35.32
C GLN A 285 -4.03 9.12 -36.84
N ALA A 286 -4.44 8.00 -37.43
CA ALA A 286 -4.67 7.86 -38.85
C ALA A 286 -6.04 7.23 -39.09
N ARG A 287 -6.56 7.39 -40.30
CA ARG A 287 -7.76 6.68 -40.72
C ARG A 287 -7.41 5.22 -40.97
N LEU A 288 -8.28 4.31 -40.55
CA LEU A 288 -8.11 2.88 -40.78
C LEU A 288 -8.55 2.56 -42.22
N GLU A 289 -7.58 2.23 -43.08
CA GLU A 289 -7.82 1.99 -44.51
C GLU A 289 -7.02 0.80 -45.02
N VAL A 290 -7.53 0.16 -46.07
CA VAL A 290 -6.83 -0.90 -46.80
C VAL A 290 -5.69 -0.31 -47.65
N GLN A 291 -4.71 -1.14 -48.00
CA GLN A 291 -3.65 -0.71 -48.93
C GLN A 291 -4.17 -0.45 -50.35
N ALA A 292 -5.14 -1.26 -50.78
CA ALA A 292 -5.72 -1.21 -52.11
C ALA A 292 -7.22 -1.54 -52.01
N GLU A 293 -8.09 -0.59 -52.35
CA GLU A 293 -9.55 -0.80 -52.33
C GLU A 293 -10.04 -1.70 -53.48
N ASP A 294 -9.21 -1.91 -54.51
CA ASP A 294 -9.46 -2.73 -55.70
C ASP A 294 -8.92 -4.17 -55.58
N ASP A 295 -8.45 -4.60 -54.40
CA ASP A 295 -8.01 -5.99 -54.19
C ASP A 295 -9.15 -6.97 -54.53
N PRO A 296 -8.95 -7.93 -55.46
CA PRO A 296 -10.00 -8.85 -55.90
C PRO A 296 -10.51 -9.80 -54.80
N LYS A 297 -9.86 -9.83 -53.63
CA LYS A 297 -10.27 -10.61 -52.46
C LYS A 297 -11.29 -9.92 -51.58
N ILE A 298 -11.53 -8.62 -51.76
CA ILE A 298 -12.48 -7.84 -50.96
C ILE A 298 -13.61 -7.26 -51.83
N ALA A 299 -14.72 -6.92 -51.21
CA ALA A 299 -15.84 -6.25 -51.84
C ALA A 299 -16.38 -5.14 -50.94
N PHE A 300 -16.59 -3.96 -51.52
CA PHE A 300 -17.16 -2.81 -50.84
C PHE A 300 -18.62 -2.57 -51.24
N ARG A 301 -19.46 -2.25 -50.26
CA ARG A 301 -20.82 -1.71 -50.44
C ARG A 301 -21.03 -0.57 -49.44
N GLY A 302 -20.94 0.68 -49.90
CA GLY A 302 -21.16 1.85 -49.03
C GLY A 302 -20.24 1.86 -47.80
N ARG A 303 -18.91 1.80 -48.04
CA ARG A 303 -17.84 1.69 -47.03
C ARG A 303 -17.86 0.45 -46.13
N ARG A 304 -18.87 -0.42 -46.23
CA ARG A 304 -18.84 -1.76 -45.63
C ARG A 304 -18.00 -2.69 -46.50
N MET A 305 -16.98 -3.28 -45.89
CA MET A 305 -16.05 -4.20 -46.52
C MET A 305 -16.27 -5.61 -45.99
N VAL A 306 -16.33 -6.55 -46.92
CA VAL A 306 -16.37 -8.00 -46.67
C VAL A 306 -15.43 -8.70 -47.64
N PRO A 307 -15.11 -10.00 -47.45
CA PRO A 307 -14.44 -10.79 -48.47
C PRO A 307 -15.24 -10.84 -49.79
N ALA A 308 -14.56 -11.07 -50.91
CA ALA A 308 -15.22 -11.13 -52.21
C ALA A 308 -16.26 -12.26 -52.27
N PHE A 309 -17.43 -11.94 -52.83
CA PHE A 309 -18.57 -12.84 -52.87
C PHE A 309 -19.25 -12.83 -54.25
N GLU A 310 -20.06 -13.85 -54.47
CA GLU A 310 -21.04 -13.95 -55.55
C GLU A 310 -22.44 -13.89 -54.95
N GLU A 311 -23.39 -13.27 -55.64
CA GLU A 311 -24.76 -13.17 -55.14
C GLU A 311 -25.56 -14.41 -55.52
N VAL A 312 -26.23 -15.01 -54.52
CA VAL A 312 -27.09 -16.19 -54.70
C VAL A 312 -28.45 -15.91 -54.11
N THR A 313 -29.52 -16.22 -54.85
CA THR A 313 -30.89 -16.12 -54.34
C THR A 313 -31.13 -17.16 -53.24
N ARG A 314 -31.51 -16.71 -52.04
CA ARG A 314 -31.76 -17.57 -50.86
C ARG A 314 -33.24 -17.76 -50.57
N ILE A 315 -34.03 -16.70 -50.70
CA ILE A 315 -35.48 -16.73 -50.48
C ILE A 315 -36.11 -16.13 -51.72
N ALA A 316 -37.13 -16.79 -52.27
CA ALA A 316 -37.81 -16.28 -53.44
C ALA A 316 -39.29 -16.67 -53.44
N ASN A 317 -40.11 -15.75 -53.93
CA ASN A 317 -41.45 -15.98 -54.40
C ASN A 317 -41.53 -15.58 -55.88
N THR A 318 -41.63 -16.55 -56.77
CA THR A 318 -41.53 -16.33 -58.23
C THR A 318 -42.82 -16.65 -58.99
N SER A 319 -43.88 -17.08 -58.30
CA SER A 319 -45.16 -17.42 -58.92
C SER A 319 -45.92 -16.15 -59.30
N ARG A 320 -45.87 -15.78 -60.58
CA ARG A 320 -46.50 -14.56 -61.14
C ARG A 320 -47.96 -14.82 -61.51
N ASP A 321 -48.80 -15.15 -60.53
CA ASP A 321 -50.19 -15.55 -60.76
C ASP A 321 -51.15 -14.35 -60.89
N GLY A 322 -50.75 -13.18 -60.41
CA GLY A 322 -51.57 -11.97 -60.42
C GLY A 322 -50.75 -10.68 -60.43
N THR A 323 -51.45 -9.55 -60.25
CA THR A 323 -50.86 -8.20 -60.19
C THR A 323 -51.47 -7.39 -59.05
N LEU A 324 -50.66 -6.51 -58.46
CA LEU A 324 -51.05 -5.60 -57.38
C LEU A 324 -50.53 -4.20 -57.70
N ASN A 325 -51.41 -3.20 -57.71
CA ASN A 325 -51.00 -1.81 -57.80
C ASN A 325 -50.42 -1.36 -56.46
N ILE A 326 -49.21 -0.79 -56.47
CA ILE A 326 -48.53 -0.31 -55.25
C ILE A 326 -48.71 1.20 -55.03
N SER A 327 -49.79 1.78 -55.56
CA SER A 327 -50.06 3.23 -55.59
C SER A 327 -51.48 3.63 -55.17
N GLN A 328 -52.27 2.70 -54.61
CA GLN A 328 -53.70 2.92 -54.33
C GLN A 328 -53.99 3.45 -52.91
N LEU A 329 -52.95 3.67 -52.10
CA LEU A 329 -53.08 4.13 -50.72
C LEU A 329 -52.82 5.64 -50.65
N GLU A 330 -53.50 6.31 -49.72
CA GLU A 330 -53.30 7.74 -49.50
C GLU A 330 -51.83 8.03 -49.13
N HIS A 331 -51.24 9.04 -49.76
CA HIS A 331 -49.84 9.40 -49.59
C HIS A 331 -49.54 9.67 -48.12
N THR A 332 -48.75 8.79 -47.50
CA THR A 332 -48.39 8.89 -46.08
C THR A 332 -46.98 9.44 -45.97
N GLN A 333 -46.78 10.46 -45.14
CA GLN A 333 -45.45 10.95 -44.76
C GLN A 333 -45.02 10.24 -43.48
N THR A 334 -43.97 9.43 -43.57
CA THR A 334 -43.42 8.70 -42.41
C THR A 334 -41.91 8.89 -42.34
N THR A 335 -41.38 9.02 -41.13
CA THR A 335 -39.94 9.02 -40.86
C THR A 335 -39.51 7.62 -40.46
N LEU A 336 -38.57 7.05 -41.22
CA LEU A 336 -37.96 5.77 -40.87
C LEU A 336 -36.64 5.99 -40.15
N VAL A 337 -36.35 5.12 -39.18
CA VAL A 337 -35.16 5.18 -38.34
C VAL A 337 -34.23 4.04 -38.77
N ARG A 338 -33.08 4.38 -39.36
CA ARG A 338 -32.07 3.41 -39.78
C ARG A 338 -31.10 3.09 -38.65
N LYS A 339 -30.92 1.80 -38.34
CA LYS A 339 -29.93 1.31 -37.37
C LYS A 339 -28.56 1.09 -38.04
N GLU A 340 -27.47 1.52 -37.39
CA GLU A 340 -26.09 1.32 -37.86
C GLU A 340 -25.37 0.16 -37.13
N ALA A 341 -24.29 -0.36 -37.74
CA ALA A 341 -23.50 -1.45 -37.15
C ALA A 341 -22.73 -0.97 -35.90
N SER A 342 -22.51 -1.89 -34.94
CA SER A 342 -21.82 -1.57 -33.69
C SER A 342 -20.35 -1.20 -33.86
N ARG A 343 -19.88 -0.29 -33.01
CA ARG A 343 -18.47 0.07 -32.90
C ARG A 343 -17.73 -0.93 -32.00
N VAL A 344 -16.53 -1.30 -32.43
CA VAL A 344 -15.59 -2.15 -31.71
C VAL A 344 -14.31 -1.36 -31.51
N ARG A 345 -13.80 -1.35 -30.27
CA ARG A 345 -12.49 -0.81 -29.94
C ARG A 345 -11.57 -1.92 -29.46
N ILE A 346 -10.37 -1.98 -30.03
CA ILE A 346 -9.33 -2.95 -29.70
C ILE A 346 -8.09 -2.17 -29.29
N THR A 347 -7.68 -2.28 -28.03
CA THR A 347 -6.44 -1.70 -27.55
C THR A 347 -5.42 -2.79 -27.24
N TYR A 348 -4.19 -2.62 -27.74
CA TYR A 348 -3.11 -3.61 -27.65
C TYR A 348 -1.78 -2.96 -27.26
N GLY A 349 -1.02 -3.63 -26.40
CA GLY A 349 0.39 -3.31 -26.18
C GLY A 349 0.95 -3.82 -24.85
N PRO A 350 2.29 -3.79 -24.68
CA PRO A 350 2.97 -4.32 -23.50
C PRO A 350 2.66 -3.59 -22.19
N THR A 351 2.00 -2.44 -22.28
CA THR A 351 1.67 -1.58 -21.13
C THR A 351 0.20 -1.69 -20.71
N GLN A 352 -0.57 -2.56 -21.36
CA GLN A 352 -2.00 -2.78 -21.11
C GLN A 352 -2.24 -3.87 -20.06
N TRP A 353 -1.96 -3.56 -18.80
CA TRP A 353 -2.23 -4.48 -17.69
C TRP A 353 -3.70 -4.43 -17.26
N ALA A 354 -4.36 -5.59 -17.26
CA ALA A 354 -5.67 -5.78 -16.64
C ALA A 354 -5.58 -5.54 -15.13
N CYS A 355 -6.43 -4.66 -14.61
CA CYS A 355 -6.43 -4.27 -13.20
C CYS A 355 -7.60 -4.92 -12.46
N GLU A 356 -7.41 -5.33 -11.21
CA GLU A 356 -8.49 -5.82 -10.34
C GLU A 356 -9.56 -4.75 -10.05
N ASN A 357 -9.25 -3.47 -10.29
CA ASN A 357 -10.23 -2.40 -10.19
C ASN A 357 -11.40 -2.52 -11.17
N VAL A 358 -11.35 -3.44 -12.15
CA VAL A 358 -12.54 -3.78 -12.93
C VAL A 358 -13.69 -4.21 -12.02
N ALA A 359 -13.41 -4.89 -10.89
CA ALA A 359 -14.43 -5.21 -9.88
C ALA A 359 -15.06 -3.95 -9.24
N GLY A 360 -14.32 -2.84 -9.20
CA GLY A 360 -14.77 -1.54 -8.70
C GLY A 360 -15.88 -0.91 -9.56
N TRP A 361 -16.01 -1.27 -10.83
CA TRP A 361 -17.13 -0.84 -11.68
C TRP A 361 -18.46 -1.33 -11.13
N SER A 362 -18.52 -2.55 -10.56
CA SER A 362 -19.74 -3.04 -9.88
C SER A 362 -20.10 -2.20 -8.65
N GLY A 363 -19.08 -1.60 -8.02
CA GLY A 363 -19.23 -0.77 -6.84
C GLY A 363 -19.84 0.59 -7.16
N LEU A 364 -19.44 1.24 -8.25
CA LEU A 364 -20.00 2.51 -8.69
C LEU A 364 -21.46 2.41 -9.20
N GLY A 365 -22.14 1.28 -8.99
CA GLY A 365 -23.38 0.90 -9.67
C GLY A 365 -23.09 0.40 -11.08
N GLY A 366 -23.79 -0.65 -11.52
CA GLY A 366 -23.67 -1.22 -12.87
C GLY A 366 -23.91 -0.21 -14.02
N ASP A 367 -24.33 1.00 -13.66
CA ASP A 367 -24.66 2.14 -14.51
C ASP A 367 -23.63 3.27 -14.47
N SER A 368 -22.47 3.15 -13.82
CA SER A 368 -21.49 4.26 -13.76
C SER A 368 -20.63 4.44 -15.00
N ARG A 369 -20.66 3.48 -15.93
CA ARG A 369 -20.33 3.77 -17.33
C ARG A 369 -21.50 4.46 -18.02
N VAL A 370 -22.74 4.20 -17.59
CA VAL A 370 -23.93 4.81 -18.18
C VAL A 370 -23.91 6.32 -17.91
N GLY A 371 -23.98 7.11 -18.98
CA GLY A 371 -23.75 8.56 -18.92
C GLY A 371 -22.28 9.00 -19.00
N GLN A 372 -21.29 8.09 -19.01
CA GLN A 372 -19.93 8.47 -19.41
C GLN A 372 -19.90 8.70 -20.93
N MET A 373 -19.52 9.93 -21.27
CA MET A 373 -19.20 10.37 -22.61
C MET A 373 -17.80 9.89 -22.99
N LEU A 374 -17.71 8.75 -23.67
CA LEU A 374 -16.47 8.30 -24.29
C LEU A 374 -16.28 9.10 -25.59
N ASN A 375 -15.32 10.02 -25.60
CA ASN A 375 -14.95 10.73 -26.82
C ASN A 375 -13.91 9.92 -27.60
N VAL A 376 -14.32 9.30 -28.70
CA VAL A 376 -13.40 8.60 -29.61
C VAL A 376 -13.65 9.06 -31.04
N GLY A 377 -12.60 9.45 -31.76
CA GLY A 377 -12.72 9.93 -33.14
C GLY A 377 -13.53 11.23 -33.33
N GLY A 378 -13.76 12.02 -32.26
CA GLY A 378 -14.62 13.22 -32.32
C GLY A 378 -16.10 12.94 -32.07
N GLU A 379 -16.48 11.68 -31.83
CA GLU A 379 -17.84 11.30 -31.45
C GLU A 379 -17.92 11.04 -29.96
N THR A 380 -19.01 11.51 -29.36
CA THR A 380 -19.33 11.30 -27.96
C THR A 380 -20.27 10.10 -27.84
N PHE A 381 -19.76 8.99 -27.33
CA PHE A 381 -20.57 7.81 -27.03
C PHE A 381 -21.02 7.89 -25.59
N GLU A 382 -22.32 7.94 -25.37
CA GLU A 382 -22.90 7.63 -24.07
C GLU A 382 -22.95 6.10 -23.96
N VAL A 383 -22.38 5.52 -22.91
CA VAL A 383 -22.70 4.12 -22.60
C VAL A 383 -24.14 4.13 -22.09
N VAL A 384 -25.01 3.30 -22.66
CA VAL A 384 -26.45 3.32 -22.34
C VAL A 384 -26.84 2.12 -21.49
N TYR A 385 -26.14 0.99 -21.66
CA TYR A 385 -26.44 -0.24 -20.94
C TYR A 385 -25.23 -1.17 -20.94
N VAL A 386 -25.04 -1.92 -19.85
CA VAL A 386 -24.09 -3.04 -19.77
C VAL A 386 -24.92 -4.33 -19.68
N GLY A 387 -24.86 -5.15 -20.72
CA GLY A 387 -25.51 -6.45 -20.71
C GLY A 387 -24.94 -7.38 -19.64
N ALA A 388 -25.81 -8.06 -18.90
CA ALA A 388 -25.40 -9.21 -18.09
C ALA A 388 -24.78 -10.30 -18.98
N ASN A 389 -23.76 -10.98 -18.43
CA ASN A 389 -23.01 -12.05 -19.09
C ASN A 389 -23.95 -13.15 -19.63
N GLY A 390 -24.26 -13.10 -20.92
CA GLY A 390 -25.29 -13.90 -21.57
C GLY A 390 -24.73 -15.01 -22.46
N GLY A 391 -24.13 -16.04 -21.83
CA GLY A 391 -23.89 -17.34 -22.48
C GLY A 391 -22.54 -17.55 -23.21
N PRO A 392 -22.28 -18.79 -23.63
CA PRO A 392 -20.98 -19.23 -24.13
C PRO A 392 -20.71 -18.65 -25.53
N GLY A 393 -19.88 -17.62 -25.60
CA GLY A 393 -19.47 -17.02 -26.88
C GLY A 393 -18.85 -15.63 -26.78
N HIS A 394 -19.09 -14.89 -25.69
CA HIS A 394 -18.49 -13.57 -25.47
C HIS A 394 -18.08 -13.41 -24.02
N GLN A 395 -16.88 -13.91 -23.70
CA GLN A 395 -16.23 -13.63 -22.43
C GLN A 395 -15.29 -12.44 -22.64
N GLN A 396 -15.56 -11.33 -21.96
CA GLN A 396 -14.54 -10.30 -21.76
C GLN A 396 -13.47 -10.88 -20.84
N TYR A 397 -12.48 -11.54 -21.45
CA TYR A 397 -11.22 -11.82 -20.80
C TYR A 397 -10.30 -10.64 -21.09
N GLY A 398 -10.19 -9.71 -20.13
CA GLY A 398 -9.04 -8.83 -20.07
C GLY A 398 -7.85 -9.68 -19.64
N VAL A 399 -7.05 -10.13 -20.60
CA VAL A 399 -5.76 -10.78 -20.32
C VAL A 399 -4.65 -9.82 -20.78
N ARG A 400 -3.44 -10.03 -20.26
CA ARG A 400 -2.34 -9.09 -19.96
C ARG A 400 -1.89 -8.04 -21.01
N GLN A 401 -2.34 -8.07 -22.26
CA GLN A 401 -1.84 -7.22 -23.35
C GLN A 401 -2.93 -6.65 -24.27
N ILE A 402 -4.16 -7.17 -24.21
CA ILE A 402 -5.25 -6.80 -25.13
C ILE A 402 -6.54 -6.50 -24.37
N ARG A 403 -7.18 -5.38 -24.72
CA ARG A 403 -8.48 -4.96 -24.20
C ARG A 403 -9.48 -4.87 -25.36
N TYR A 404 -10.56 -5.64 -25.25
CA TYR A 404 -11.71 -5.60 -26.13
C TYR A 404 -12.86 -4.83 -25.46
N GLU A 405 -13.20 -3.67 -26.01
CA GLU A 405 -14.42 -2.95 -25.64
C GLU A 405 -15.42 -3.14 -26.78
N VAL A 406 -16.39 -4.03 -26.53
CA VAL A 406 -17.47 -4.36 -27.47
C VAL A 406 -18.78 -3.88 -26.88
N TYR A 407 -19.54 -3.15 -27.70
CA TYR A 407 -20.87 -2.70 -27.37
C TYR A 407 -21.86 -3.62 -28.10
N ASN A 408 -22.46 -4.52 -27.32
CA ASN A 408 -23.20 -5.66 -27.86
C ASN A 408 -24.60 -5.25 -28.32
N GLU A 409 -24.72 -5.04 -29.63
CA GLU A 409 -25.92 -5.26 -30.44
C GLU A 409 -25.45 -5.20 -31.92
N PRO A 410 -25.81 -6.15 -32.81
CA PRO A 410 -25.39 -6.10 -34.22
C PRO A 410 -25.77 -4.79 -34.93
N TYR A 411 -26.83 -4.15 -34.44
CA TYR A 411 -27.38 -2.90 -34.93
C TYR A 411 -27.76 -2.00 -33.75
N TRP A 412 -27.26 -0.76 -33.73
CA TRP A 412 -27.51 0.21 -32.66
C TRP A 412 -28.80 1.00 -32.88
N GLU A 413 -29.47 1.35 -31.78
CA GLU A 413 -30.65 2.24 -31.77
C GLU A 413 -30.31 3.73 -31.68
N TYR A 414 -29.09 4.12 -31.28
CA TYR A 414 -28.73 5.54 -31.01
C TYR A 414 -28.17 6.31 -32.21
N VAL A 415 -27.43 5.66 -33.11
CA VAL A 415 -26.97 6.30 -34.35
C VAL A 415 -28.04 6.06 -35.40
N THR A 416 -28.95 7.03 -35.49
CA THR A 416 -30.12 6.93 -36.36
C THR A 416 -30.13 8.00 -37.42
N GLU A 417 -30.33 7.56 -38.66
CA GLU A 417 -30.61 8.46 -39.77
C GLU A 417 -32.12 8.47 -40.01
N ASN A 418 -32.74 9.64 -39.86
CA ASN A 418 -34.15 9.85 -40.15
C ASN A 418 -34.33 10.00 -41.66
N VAL A 419 -34.96 9.00 -42.29
CA VAL A 419 -35.31 9.06 -43.70
C VAL A 419 -36.78 9.44 -43.82
N GLY A 420 -37.04 10.68 -44.24
CA GLY A 420 -38.40 11.11 -44.59
C GLY A 420 -38.80 10.52 -45.93
N VAL A 421 -39.82 9.67 -45.95
CA VAL A 421 -40.39 9.13 -47.20
C VAL A 421 -41.85 9.55 -47.35
N ASN A 422 -42.24 9.80 -48.60
CA ASN A 422 -43.61 10.11 -48.99
C ASN A 422 -44.00 9.18 -50.14
N GLY A 423 -45.09 8.44 -49.98
CA GLY A 423 -45.61 7.54 -51.01
C GLY A 423 -46.62 6.54 -50.48
N SER A 424 -47.16 5.72 -51.38
CA SER A 424 -47.88 4.50 -51.02
C SER A 424 -46.90 3.47 -50.48
N ILE A 425 -47.24 2.83 -49.35
CA ILE A 425 -46.36 1.87 -48.67
C ILE A 425 -46.99 0.48 -48.65
N PHE A 426 -46.25 -0.48 -49.19
CA PHE A 426 -46.58 -1.90 -49.18
C PHE A 426 -45.41 -2.68 -48.58
N GLY A 427 -45.69 -3.79 -47.91
CA GLY A 427 -44.66 -4.64 -47.34
C GLY A 427 -44.99 -6.12 -47.40
N GLN A 428 -43.97 -6.94 -47.23
CA GLN A 428 -44.10 -8.39 -47.14
C GLN A 428 -43.09 -8.89 -46.10
N SER A 429 -43.58 -9.68 -45.14
CA SER A 429 -42.72 -10.38 -44.19
C SER A 429 -42.17 -11.68 -44.80
N PHE A 430 -41.02 -12.11 -44.30
CA PHE A 430 -40.37 -13.37 -44.66
C PHE A 430 -39.60 -13.94 -43.46
N LEU A 431 -39.59 -15.26 -43.35
CA LEU A 431 -38.84 -15.99 -42.33
C LEU A 431 -37.41 -16.27 -42.80
N VAL A 432 -36.43 -15.90 -41.97
CA VAL A 432 -35.02 -16.25 -42.18
C VAL A 432 -34.71 -17.49 -41.34
N ALA A 433 -34.75 -18.67 -41.96
CA ALA A 433 -34.52 -19.95 -41.27
C ALA A 433 -33.03 -20.28 -41.06
N GLN A 434 -32.16 -19.69 -41.87
CA GLN A 434 -30.71 -19.80 -41.75
C GLN A 434 -30.11 -18.39 -41.83
N PRO A 435 -29.07 -18.07 -41.06
CA PRO A 435 -28.48 -16.75 -41.08
C PRO A 435 -27.92 -16.45 -42.49
N MET A 436 -28.09 -15.23 -42.97
CA MET A 436 -27.65 -14.83 -44.30
C MET A 436 -27.19 -13.38 -44.33
N GLN A 437 -26.29 -13.06 -45.26
CA GLN A 437 -25.82 -11.69 -45.48
C GLN A 437 -26.47 -11.17 -46.75
N LEU A 438 -27.53 -10.39 -46.57
CA LEU A 438 -28.34 -9.82 -47.64
C LEU A 438 -27.53 -8.76 -48.40
N THR A 439 -27.60 -8.82 -49.73
CA THR A 439 -26.88 -7.91 -50.64
C THR A 439 -27.80 -7.18 -51.60
N SER A 440 -28.96 -7.76 -51.93
CA SER A 440 -29.96 -7.14 -52.80
C SER A 440 -31.34 -7.78 -52.65
N LEU A 441 -32.35 -7.01 -53.07
CA LEU A 441 -33.74 -7.46 -53.22
C LEU A 441 -34.16 -7.28 -54.68
N ASP A 442 -34.66 -8.33 -55.32
CA ASP A 442 -35.30 -8.22 -56.62
C ASP A 442 -36.82 -8.17 -56.48
N LEU A 443 -37.45 -7.22 -57.15
CA LEU A 443 -38.91 -7.09 -57.24
C LEU A 443 -39.36 -7.28 -58.69
N SER A 444 -40.46 -8.01 -58.89
CA SER A 444 -41.00 -8.23 -60.22
C SER A 444 -42.13 -7.25 -60.53
N PHE A 445 -41.93 -6.33 -61.48
CA PHE A 445 -42.94 -5.36 -61.90
C PHE A 445 -43.79 -5.92 -63.04
N ALA A 446 -45.11 -5.83 -62.90
CA ALA A 446 -46.09 -6.14 -63.93
C ALA A 446 -46.40 -4.92 -64.80
N ARG A 447 -46.30 -3.72 -64.22
CA ARG A 447 -46.43 -2.44 -64.91
C ARG A 447 -45.49 -1.42 -64.26
N VAL A 448 -44.82 -0.65 -65.10
CA VAL A 448 -44.00 0.50 -64.71
C VAL A 448 -44.72 1.76 -65.20
N ASP A 449 -44.91 2.75 -64.34
CA ASP A 449 -45.55 4.02 -64.66
C ASP A 449 -44.59 5.00 -65.36
N THR A 450 -45.08 6.18 -65.74
CA THR A 450 -44.30 7.25 -66.40
C THR A 450 -43.38 8.03 -65.46
N ASP A 451 -43.57 7.95 -64.13
CA ASP A 451 -42.69 8.56 -63.12
C ASP A 451 -42.78 7.80 -61.77
N GLY A 452 -41.92 8.16 -60.81
CA GLY A 452 -41.93 7.71 -59.42
C GLY A 452 -40.87 6.65 -59.13
N ASP A 453 -39.83 7.03 -58.40
CA ASP A 453 -38.84 6.07 -57.91
C ASP A 453 -39.45 5.09 -56.90
N VAL A 454 -38.86 3.89 -56.77
CA VAL A 454 -39.28 2.90 -55.77
C VAL A 454 -38.18 2.74 -54.74
N HIS A 455 -38.45 3.20 -53.52
CA HIS A 455 -37.57 3.00 -52.37
C HIS A 455 -37.88 1.65 -51.72
N VAL A 456 -36.84 0.92 -51.34
CA VAL A 456 -36.95 -0.38 -50.69
C VAL A 456 -36.26 -0.31 -49.34
N PHE A 457 -36.92 -0.78 -48.31
CA PHE A 457 -36.38 -0.87 -46.96
C PHE A 457 -36.47 -2.29 -46.45
N ILE A 458 -35.43 -2.77 -45.78
CA ILE A 458 -35.44 -4.03 -45.02
C ILE A 458 -35.59 -3.66 -43.55
N VAL A 459 -36.58 -4.24 -42.88
CA VAL A 459 -36.96 -3.85 -41.53
C VAL A 459 -37.14 -5.07 -40.63
N GLU A 460 -36.93 -4.87 -39.32
CA GLU A 460 -37.34 -5.85 -38.31
C GLU A 460 -38.86 -5.94 -38.22
N THR A 461 -39.36 -7.00 -37.58
CA THR A 461 -40.79 -7.19 -37.36
C THR A 461 -41.13 -7.29 -35.88
N THR A 462 -42.37 -7.00 -35.51
CA THR A 462 -42.91 -7.33 -34.18
C THR A 462 -43.01 -8.86 -34.01
N PRO A 463 -43.24 -9.38 -32.79
CA PRO A 463 -43.47 -10.82 -32.58
C PRO A 463 -44.59 -11.42 -33.43
N ASN A 464 -45.54 -10.59 -33.88
CA ASN A 464 -46.66 -10.96 -34.74
C ASN A 464 -46.33 -10.87 -36.25
N GLY A 465 -45.09 -10.53 -36.62
CA GLY A 465 -44.63 -10.43 -38.00
C GLY A 465 -44.92 -9.09 -38.69
N MET A 466 -45.42 -8.09 -37.97
CA MET A 466 -45.72 -6.76 -38.53
C MET A 466 -44.42 -5.94 -38.74
N PRO A 467 -44.21 -5.28 -39.88
CA PRO A 467 -43.02 -4.47 -40.13
C PRO A 467 -42.89 -3.28 -39.16
N ARG A 468 -41.64 -2.89 -38.85
CA ARG A 468 -41.32 -1.78 -37.94
C ARG A 468 -40.57 -0.64 -38.65
N PHE A 469 -41.15 0.56 -38.68
CA PHE A 469 -40.50 1.74 -39.27
C PHE A 469 -39.35 2.30 -38.43
N ASP A 470 -39.35 2.00 -37.14
CA ASP A 470 -38.34 2.38 -36.16
C ASP A 470 -37.11 1.43 -36.16
N ALA A 471 -37.12 0.39 -37.00
CA ALA A 471 -36.07 -0.62 -37.05
C ALA A 471 -35.67 -0.99 -38.49
N VAL A 472 -35.20 -0.01 -39.26
CA VAL A 472 -34.69 -0.24 -40.62
C VAL A 472 -33.23 -0.69 -40.60
N LEU A 473 -32.95 -1.81 -41.26
CA LEU A 473 -31.62 -2.41 -41.34
C LEU A 473 -30.88 -2.05 -42.65
N ALA A 474 -31.62 -1.92 -43.75
CA ALA A 474 -31.05 -1.62 -45.06
C ALA A 474 -32.02 -0.78 -45.90
N GLN A 475 -31.47 0.07 -46.76
CA GLN A 475 -32.22 0.86 -47.72
C GLN A 475 -31.62 0.68 -49.11
N GLY A 476 -32.49 0.60 -50.11
CA GLY A 476 -32.18 0.58 -51.52
C GLY A 476 -33.12 1.49 -52.31
N LYS A 477 -32.76 1.76 -53.56
CA LYS A 477 -33.54 2.56 -54.48
C LYS A 477 -33.53 1.92 -55.85
N LEU A 478 -34.71 1.84 -56.47
CA LEU A 478 -34.86 1.57 -57.89
C LEU A 478 -35.21 2.90 -58.57
N ASP A 479 -34.27 3.41 -59.36
CA ASP A 479 -34.50 4.61 -60.17
C ASP A 479 -35.53 4.30 -61.25
N HIS A 480 -36.57 5.11 -61.36
CA HIS A 480 -37.64 4.99 -62.35
C HIS A 480 -37.09 4.81 -63.77
N ALA A 481 -36.09 5.62 -64.15
CA ALA A 481 -35.47 5.60 -65.47
C ALA A 481 -34.82 4.26 -65.85
N LYS A 482 -34.59 3.36 -64.87
CA LYS A 482 -33.99 2.03 -65.08
C LYS A 482 -34.99 0.89 -64.84
N LEU A 483 -36.23 1.20 -64.45
CA LEU A 483 -37.24 0.19 -64.20
C LEU A 483 -37.70 -0.47 -65.50
N VAL A 484 -37.77 -1.79 -65.50
CA VAL A 484 -38.30 -2.59 -66.60
C VAL A 484 -39.47 -3.45 -66.14
N VAL A 485 -40.39 -3.82 -67.05
CA VAL A 485 -41.37 -4.86 -66.73
C VAL A 485 -40.63 -6.18 -66.56
N GLY A 486 -40.83 -6.86 -65.43
CA GLY A 486 -40.05 -8.02 -65.02
C GLY A 486 -39.21 -7.78 -63.76
N TRP A 487 -38.12 -8.53 -63.61
CA TRP A 487 -37.29 -8.49 -62.40
C TRP A 487 -36.37 -7.27 -62.40
N ASN A 488 -36.44 -6.50 -61.32
CA ASN A 488 -35.60 -5.33 -61.07
C ASN A 488 -34.86 -5.51 -59.77
N LYS A 489 -33.55 -5.27 -59.77
CA LYS A 489 -32.66 -5.51 -58.64
C LYS A 489 -32.35 -4.24 -57.88
N ALA A 490 -32.80 -4.16 -56.64
CA ALA A 490 -32.40 -3.12 -55.68
C ALA A 490 -31.14 -3.59 -54.94
N VAL A 491 -30.02 -2.92 -55.20
CA VAL A 491 -28.78 -3.16 -54.46
C VAL A 491 -28.92 -2.57 -53.06
N LEU A 492 -28.56 -3.35 -52.05
CA LEU A 492 -28.65 -2.98 -50.64
C LEU A 492 -27.24 -2.96 -50.02
N PRO A 493 -27.01 -2.17 -48.95
CA PRO A 493 -25.86 -2.36 -48.08
C PRO A 493 -25.82 -3.79 -47.55
N ILE A 494 -24.63 -4.36 -47.38
CA ILE A 494 -24.47 -5.72 -46.86
C ILE A 494 -25.01 -5.74 -45.42
N THR A 495 -26.00 -6.60 -45.18
CA THR A 495 -26.79 -6.60 -43.96
C THR A 495 -26.94 -8.03 -43.45
N LEU A 496 -26.56 -8.27 -42.21
CA LEU A 496 -26.69 -9.56 -41.54
C LEU A 496 -28.14 -9.76 -41.11
N LEU A 497 -28.76 -10.83 -41.61
CA LEU A 497 -30.06 -11.29 -41.15
C LEU A 497 -29.87 -12.54 -40.31
N GLU A 498 -30.26 -12.46 -39.05
CA GLU A 498 -30.10 -13.55 -38.09
C GLU A 498 -31.11 -14.69 -38.32
N SER A 499 -30.70 -15.90 -37.94
CA SER A 499 -31.52 -17.10 -38.01
C SER A 499 -32.71 -17.06 -37.04
N GLY A 500 -33.83 -17.67 -37.43
CA GLY A 500 -35.01 -17.83 -36.59
C GLY A 500 -35.85 -16.57 -36.39
N LYS A 501 -35.47 -15.44 -37.02
CA LYS A 501 -36.21 -14.18 -36.97
C LYS A 501 -37.00 -13.94 -38.26
N ARG A 502 -38.09 -13.18 -38.12
CA ARG A 502 -38.86 -12.66 -39.25
C ARG A 502 -38.42 -11.23 -39.53
N TYR A 503 -38.19 -10.95 -40.80
CA TYR A 503 -37.93 -9.62 -41.32
C TYR A 503 -39.01 -9.27 -42.34
N ALA A 504 -39.09 -8.01 -42.73
CA ALA A 504 -39.95 -7.59 -43.82
C ALA A 504 -39.19 -6.68 -44.76
N PHE A 505 -39.60 -6.65 -46.02
CA PHE A 505 -39.27 -5.55 -46.90
C PHE A 505 -40.47 -4.63 -47.06
N VAL A 506 -40.21 -3.35 -47.23
CA VAL A 506 -41.19 -2.30 -47.42
C VAL A 506 -40.82 -1.50 -48.66
N THR A 507 -41.79 -1.30 -49.55
CA THR A 507 -41.65 -0.47 -50.74
C THR A 507 -42.38 0.84 -50.55
N VAL A 508 -41.75 1.95 -50.91
CA VAL A 508 -42.38 3.28 -50.90
C VAL A 508 -42.22 3.90 -52.28
N THR A 509 -43.33 4.33 -52.88
CA THR A 509 -43.32 4.98 -54.19
C THR A 509 -44.47 5.96 -54.35
N THR A 510 -44.27 6.98 -55.19
CA THR A 510 -45.31 7.92 -55.64
C THR A 510 -45.86 7.57 -57.02
N GLY A 511 -45.20 6.68 -57.77
CA GLY A 511 -45.60 6.29 -59.12
C GLY A 511 -46.67 5.19 -59.14
N ALA A 512 -47.49 5.14 -60.19
CA ALA A 512 -48.59 4.17 -60.35
C ALA A 512 -48.15 2.76 -60.82
N HIS A 513 -47.07 2.26 -60.22
CA HIS A 513 -46.45 0.97 -60.50
C HIS A 513 -47.33 -0.20 -60.06
N ALA A 514 -47.16 -1.36 -60.71
CA ALA A 514 -47.79 -2.60 -60.28
C ALA A 514 -46.75 -3.72 -60.14
N LEU A 515 -46.78 -4.45 -59.03
CA LEU A 515 -45.95 -5.63 -58.78
C LEU A 515 -46.70 -6.91 -59.18
N HIS A 516 -45.95 -7.93 -59.59
CA HIS A 516 -46.49 -9.28 -59.68
C HIS A 516 -46.72 -9.86 -58.29
N THR A 517 -47.77 -10.67 -58.16
CA THR A 517 -48.08 -11.40 -56.94
C THR A 517 -48.31 -12.88 -57.21
N SER A 518 -48.09 -13.71 -56.19
CA SER A 518 -48.53 -15.10 -56.15
C SER A 518 -49.89 -15.19 -55.51
N ALA A 519 -50.74 -16.10 -55.98
CA ALA A 519 -52.07 -16.34 -55.42
C ALA A 519 -52.11 -17.65 -54.61
N ALA A 520 -53.22 -17.87 -53.90
CA ALA A 520 -53.49 -19.08 -53.12
C ALA A 520 -52.43 -19.39 -52.04
N ASN A 521 -51.81 -18.36 -51.46
CA ASN A 521 -50.82 -18.49 -50.37
C ASN A 521 -49.70 -19.50 -50.69
N LYS A 522 -49.20 -19.50 -51.95
CA LYS A 522 -48.08 -20.37 -52.37
C LYS A 522 -46.79 -20.08 -51.61
N TYR A 523 -46.64 -18.88 -51.06
CA TYR A 523 -45.50 -18.49 -50.24
C TYR A 523 -45.85 -18.55 -48.74
N THR A 524 -45.54 -19.67 -48.10
CA THR A 524 -45.82 -19.87 -46.66
C THR A 524 -44.83 -19.17 -45.72
N GLY A 525 -43.85 -18.46 -46.27
CA GLY A 525 -42.75 -17.85 -45.52
C GLY A 525 -43.10 -16.55 -44.79
N GLY A 526 -44.25 -15.94 -45.08
CA GLY A 526 -44.68 -14.71 -44.42
C GLY A 526 -46.02 -14.19 -44.92
N THR A 527 -46.27 -12.90 -44.75
CA THR A 527 -47.56 -12.25 -45.02
C THR A 527 -47.38 -10.86 -45.62
N GLN A 528 -48.35 -10.45 -46.42
CA GLN A 528 -48.42 -9.10 -46.97
C GLN A 528 -48.95 -8.08 -45.94
N PHE A 529 -48.44 -6.86 -46.02
CA PHE A 529 -48.88 -5.70 -45.24
C PHE A 529 -49.07 -4.47 -46.13
N LEU A 530 -49.96 -3.58 -45.70
CA LEU A 530 -50.19 -2.26 -46.27
C LEU A 530 -50.23 -1.21 -45.16
N THR A 531 -49.87 0.03 -45.46
CA THR A 531 -49.96 1.13 -44.48
C THR A 531 -51.10 2.07 -44.82
N THR A 532 -51.80 2.54 -43.80
CA THR A 532 -52.73 3.68 -43.89
C THR A 532 -52.59 4.49 -42.62
N ASP A 533 -52.43 5.80 -42.72
CA ASP A 533 -52.25 6.70 -41.56
C ASP A 533 -51.07 6.31 -40.65
N GLY A 534 -49.96 5.89 -41.27
CA GLY A 534 -48.71 5.56 -40.56
C GLY A 534 -48.69 4.23 -39.79
N ALA A 535 -49.80 3.49 -39.75
CA ALA A 535 -49.91 2.18 -39.12
C ALA A 535 -50.05 1.05 -40.13
N PHE A 536 -49.34 -0.07 -39.89
CA PHE A 536 -49.46 -1.26 -40.72
C PHE A 536 -50.73 -2.04 -40.41
N ALA A 537 -51.50 -2.34 -41.45
CA ALA A 537 -52.58 -3.32 -41.43
C ALA A 537 -52.14 -4.59 -42.17
N GLN A 538 -52.66 -5.74 -41.75
CA GLN A 538 -52.48 -6.97 -42.52
C GLN A 538 -53.17 -6.81 -43.87
N GLY A 539 -52.42 -7.08 -44.95
CA GLY A 539 -52.93 -7.03 -46.32
C GLY A 539 -53.73 -8.28 -46.67
N SER A 540 -53.53 -8.83 -47.86
CA SER A 540 -54.18 -10.09 -48.24
C SER A 540 -53.53 -11.30 -47.54
N THR A 541 -54.34 -12.27 -47.12
CA THR A 541 -53.88 -13.57 -46.61
C THR A 541 -53.70 -14.62 -47.71
N GLU A 542 -54.14 -14.32 -48.94
CA GLU A 542 -54.10 -15.25 -50.07
C GLU A 542 -53.08 -14.84 -51.15
N ILE A 543 -52.60 -13.60 -51.09
CA ILE A 543 -51.78 -12.99 -52.12
C ILE A 543 -50.47 -12.48 -51.49
N ASP A 544 -49.34 -12.88 -52.08
CA ASP A 544 -48.01 -12.45 -51.64
C ASP A 544 -47.26 -11.76 -52.79
N ILE A 545 -46.39 -10.81 -52.46
CA ILE A 545 -45.57 -10.09 -53.45
C ILE A 545 -44.52 -11.04 -54.04
N CYS A 546 -44.26 -10.96 -55.36
CA CYS A 546 -43.15 -11.68 -55.98
C CYS A 546 -41.81 -10.98 -55.74
N PHE A 547 -40.89 -11.64 -55.06
CA PHE A 547 -39.57 -11.10 -54.72
C PHE A 547 -38.46 -12.16 -54.75
N ARG A 548 -37.20 -11.72 -54.81
CA ARG A 548 -36.01 -12.55 -54.58
C ARG A 548 -35.06 -11.84 -53.63
N LEU A 549 -34.76 -12.45 -52.49
CA LEU A 549 -33.70 -11.98 -51.59
C LEU A 549 -32.40 -12.69 -51.97
N ASN A 550 -31.40 -11.89 -52.33
CA ASN A 550 -30.08 -12.36 -52.71
C ASN A 550 -29.10 -12.15 -51.55
N ALA A 551 -28.34 -13.19 -51.26
CA ALA A 551 -27.32 -13.20 -50.22
C ALA A 551 -25.92 -13.35 -50.82
N ALA A 552 -24.92 -12.93 -50.06
CA ALA A 552 -23.52 -13.19 -50.37
C ALA A 552 -23.17 -14.67 -50.21
N ARG A 553 -22.49 -15.23 -51.22
CA ARG A 553 -21.75 -16.49 -51.15
C ARG A 553 -20.27 -16.19 -51.37
N TYR A 554 -19.48 -16.35 -50.32
CA TYR A 554 -18.08 -15.96 -50.28
C TYR A 554 -17.18 -16.94 -51.02
N ARG A 555 -16.21 -16.40 -51.77
CA ARG A 555 -15.27 -17.17 -52.59
C ARG A 555 -14.23 -17.93 -51.77
N SER A 556 -13.87 -17.40 -50.61
CA SER A 556 -12.86 -17.98 -49.73
C SER A 556 -13.31 -17.94 -48.28
N PRO A 557 -13.17 -19.03 -47.51
CA PRO A 557 -13.47 -19.03 -46.08
C PRO A 557 -12.48 -18.19 -45.26
N ARG A 558 -11.24 -18.02 -45.75
CA ARG A 558 -10.20 -17.21 -45.11
C ARG A 558 -9.70 -16.15 -46.08
N THR A 559 -9.73 -14.90 -45.66
CA THR A 559 -9.25 -13.76 -46.44
C THR A 559 -8.33 -12.88 -45.60
N VAL A 560 -7.14 -12.62 -46.11
CA VAL A 560 -6.14 -11.76 -45.48
C VAL A 560 -6.09 -10.45 -46.25
N VAL A 561 -6.36 -9.35 -45.56
CA VAL A 561 -6.47 -8.01 -46.14
C VAL A 561 -5.33 -7.15 -45.61
N PRO A 562 -4.40 -6.68 -46.47
CA PRO A 562 -3.35 -5.78 -46.05
C PRO A 562 -3.89 -4.37 -45.80
N MET A 563 -3.48 -3.76 -44.69
CA MET A 563 -3.93 -2.44 -44.24
C MET A 563 -2.78 -1.45 -44.32
N GLN A 564 -3.10 -0.15 -44.28
CA GLN A 564 -2.06 0.88 -44.18
C GLN A 564 -1.21 0.65 -42.92
N ALA A 565 0.10 0.83 -43.07
CA ALA A 565 1.03 0.64 -41.96
C ALA A 565 0.83 1.70 -40.87
N LEU A 566 1.03 1.30 -39.62
CA LEU A 566 0.97 2.18 -38.46
C LEU A 566 2.36 2.77 -38.22
N ASN A 567 2.44 4.09 -38.09
CA ASN A 567 3.71 4.80 -37.97
C ASN A 567 3.69 5.77 -36.79
N LEU A 568 4.75 5.75 -35.99
CA LEU A 568 4.99 6.71 -34.92
C LEU A 568 6.50 6.98 -34.82
N ALA A 569 6.88 8.25 -34.96
CA ALA A 569 8.26 8.65 -34.75
C ALA A 569 8.73 8.24 -33.34
N ASP A 570 9.97 7.79 -33.22
CA ASP A 570 10.59 7.33 -31.98
C ASP A 570 9.93 6.10 -31.31
N GLY A 571 9.12 5.34 -32.06
CA GLY A 571 8.61 4.03 -31.64
C GLY A 571 7.27 4.07 -30.90
N MET A 572 6.53 2.96 -30.94
CA MET A 572 5.21 2.83 -30.29
C MET A 572 5.19 1.76 -29.19
N THR A 573 4.37 2.00 -28.16
CA THR A 573 4.12 1.07 -27.04
C THR A 573 2.66 0.62 -26.97
N GLN A 574 1.79 1.17 -27.82
CA GLN A 574 0.36 0.89 -27.82
C GLN A 574 -0.22 1.12 -29.22
N ILE A 575 -1.14 0.24 -29.60
CA ILE A 575 -2.00 0.34 -30.77
C ILE A 575 -3.45 0.35 -30.27
N ASP A 576 -4.28 1.24 -30.81
CA ASP A 576 -5.71 1.32 -30.52
C ASP A 576 -6.48 1.44 -31.83
N LEU A 577 -7.37 0.49 -32.11
CA LEU A 577 -8.16 0.42 -33.33
C LEU A 577 -9.63 0.64 -32.98
N LEU A 578 -10.28 1.56 -33.69
CA LEU A 578 -11.73 1.79 -33.60
C LEU A 578 -12.33 1.61 -34.99
N PHE A 579 -13.36 0.77 -35.10
CA PHE A 579 -14.11 0.59 -36.34
C PHE A 579 -15.54 0.12 -36.04
N ALA A 580 -16.46 0.28 -37.00
CA ALA A 580 -17.76 -0.39 -36.93
C ALA A 580 -17.71 -1.72 -37.66
N GLY A 581 -18.51 -2.70 -37.25
CA GLY A 581 -18.57 -3.99 -37.90
C GLY A 581 -19.42 -4.99 -37.13
N TRP A 582 -19.56 -6.19 -37.68
CA TRP A 582 -20.18 -7.30 -36.98
C TRP A 582 -19.45 -8.60 -37.33
N VAL A 583 -19.44 -9.53 -36.38
CA VAL A 583 -18.85 -10.86 -36.53
C VAL A 583 -19.95 -11.89 -36.28
N PRO A 584 -20.45 -12.60 -37.31
CA PRO A 584 -21.50 -13.60 -37.12
C PRO A 584 -20.99 -14.78 -36.31
N GLY A 585 -21.91 -15.50 -35.65
CA GLY A 585 -21.59 -16.75 -34.96
C GLY A 585 -20.87 -17.75 -35.88
N GLY A 586 -19.75 -18.30 -35.41
CA GLY A 586 -18.91 -19.23 -36.18
C GLY A 586 -17.91 -18.56 -37.15
N CYS A 587 -17.82 -17.23 -37.16
CA CYS A 587 -16.78 -16.47 -37.87
C CYS A 587 -15.80 -15.83 -36.87
N GLN A 588 -14.62 -15.42 -37.34
CA GLN A 588 -13.62 -14.72 -36.53
C GLN A 588 -12.99 -13.59 -37.33
N LEU A 589 -12.80 -12.46 -36.67
CA LEU A 589 -12.03 -11.32 -37.16
C LEU A 589 -10.78 -11.17 -36.31
N GLY A 590 -9.61 -11.40 -36.90
CA GLY A 590 -8.32 -11.24 -36.26
C GLY A 590 -7.54 -10.07 -36.86
N TRP A 591 -6.66 -9.49 -36.06
CA TRP A 591 -5.69 -8.50 -36.51
C TRP A 591 -4.30 -9.06 -36.30
N GLU A 592 -3.40 -8.82 -37.24
CA GLU A 592 -2.01 -9.24 -37.14
C GLU A 592 -1.08 -8.07 -37.48
N ILE A 593 0.03 -8.02 -36.79
CA ILE A 593 1.06 -6.99 -36.95
C ILE A 593 2.41 -7.59 -37.27
N ARG A 594 3.21 -6.83 -38.02
CA ARG A 594 4.61 -7.14 -38.26
C ARG A 594 5.46 -5.89 -38.04
N PRO A 595 6.20 -5.82 -36.92
CA PRO A 595 7.15 -4.74 -36.67
C PRO A 595 8.21 -4.64 -37.77
N SER A 596 8.65 -3.43 -38.09
CA SER A 596 9.77 -3.20 -38.99
C SER A 596 11.00 -4.02 -38.54
N GLY A 597 11.56 -4.82 -39.44
CA GLY A 597 12.69 -5.71 -39.17
C GLY A 597 12.32 -7.12 -38.70
N SER A 598 11.04 -7.40 -38.40
CA SER A 598 10.55 -8.76 -38.13
C SER A 598 10.14 -9.47 -39.43
N ALA A 599 10.45 -10.75 -39.54
CA ALA A 599 9.96 -11.62 -40.62
C ALA A 599 8.61 -12.29 -40.31
N VAL A 600 8.17 -12.22 -39.05
CA VAL A 600 7.01 -12.98 -38.54
C VAL A 600 5.83 -12.03 -38.33
N TRP A 601 4.66 -12.46 -38.79
CA TRP A 601 3.39 -11.84 -38.44
C TRP A 601 2.92 -12.39 -37.10
N THR A 602 2.59 -11.50 -36.19
CA THR A 602 2.12 -11.82 -34.85
C THR A 602 0.68 -11.36 -34.72
N GLU A 603 -0.21 -12.24 -34.27
CA GLU A 603 -1.59 -11.88 -33.96
C GLU A 603 -1.63 -10.90 -32.79
N LEU A 604 -2.58 -9.96 -32.79
CA LEU A 604 -2.88 -9.19 -31.59
C LEU A 604 -3.64 -10.11 -30.63
N ASP A 605 -2.89 -10.94 -29.93
CA ASP A 605 -3.39 -11.88 -28.93
C ASP A 605 -2.90 -11.50 -27.52
N ASP A 606 -3.28 -12.32 -26.54
CA ASP A 606 -2.74 -12.21 -25.20
C ASP A 606 -1.52 -13.11 -24.97
N GLY A 607 -0.44 -12.82 -25.70
CA GLY A 607 0.85 -13.50 -25.55
C GLY A 607 1.66 -13.07 -24.32
N ASP A 608 2.85 -13.66 -24.16
CA ASP A 608 3.80 -13.28 -23.10
C ASP A 608 4.27 -11.82 -23.31
N PRO A 609 4.11 -10.94 -22.29
CA PRO A 609 4.55 -9.56 -22.38
C PRO A 609 6.03 -9.33 -22.70
N ALA A 610 6.90 -10.25 -22.30
CA ALA A 610 8.31 -10.17 -22.65
C ALA A 610 8.57 -10.38 -24.15
N THR A 611 7.69 -11.11 -24.83
CA THR A 611 7.79 -11.40 -26.27
C THR A 611 6.92 -10.49 -27.13
N ASN A 612 6.29 -9.48 -26.53
CA ASN A 612 5.40 -8.60 -27.27
C ASN A 612 6.16 -7.85 -28.39
N PRO A 613 5.65 -7.87 -29.63
CA PRO A 613 6.29 -7.26 -30.80
C PRO A 613 6.59 -5.76 -30.67
N LEU A 614 5.94 -5.05 -29.74
CA LEU A 614 6.14 -3.62 -29.50
C LEU A 614 7.22 -3.32 -28.44
N VAL A 615 7.78 -4.31 -27.75
CA VAL A 615 8.84 -4.10 -26.74
C VAL A 615 10.08 -3.43 -27.33
N GLY A 616 10.38 -3.73 -28.60
CA GLY A 616 11.50 -3.10 -29.35
C GLY A 616 11.25 -1.65 -29.78
N LEU A 617 10.10 -1.05 -29.41
CA LEU A 617 9.69 0.30 -29.81
C LEU A 617 9.79 0.52 -31.34
N PRO A 618 9.16 -0.32 -32.17
CA PRO A 618 9.23 -0.17 -33.61
C PRO A 618 8.56 1.15 -34.03
N ALA A 619 9.22 1.92 -34.89
CA ALA A 619 8.68 3.18 -35.43
C ALA A 619 7.59 2.94 -36.50
N SER A 620 7.63 1.78 -37.15
CA SER A 620 6.64 1.36 -38.15
C SER A 620 6.25 -0.09 -37.91
N VAL A 621 4.95 -0.36 -38.00
CA VAL A 621 4.36 -1.68 -37.86
C VAL A 621 3.40 -1.88 -39.03
N GLU A 622 3.65 -2.89 -39.85
CA GLU A 622 2.68 -3.28 -40.87
C GLU A 622 1.46 -3.92 -40.20
N LEU A 623 0.27 -3.60 -40.71
CA LEU A 623 -1.00 -4.09 -40.20
C LEU A 623 -1.69 -4.92 -41.28
N ARG A 624 -2.26 -6.06 -40.88
CA ARG A 624 -3.20 -6.80 -41.73
C ARG A 624 -4.36 -7.31 -40.91
N MET A 625 -5.47 -7.50 -41.59
CA MET A 625 -6.69 -8.05 -41.02
C MET A 625 -6.92 -9.45 -41.59
N VAL A 626 -7.34 -10.38 -40.74
CA VAL A 626 -7.63 -11.76 -41.10
C VAL A 626 -9.10 -12.03 -40.83
N MET A 627 -9.86 -12.18 -41.90
CA MET A 627 -11.27 -12.55 -41.87
C MET A 627 -11.39 -14.06 -42.06
N MET A 628 -11.97 -14.74 -41.08
CA MET A 628 -12.30 -16.16 -41.15
C MET A 628 -13.80 -16.34 -41.01
N GLY A 629 -14.37 -17.17 -41.87
CA GLY A 629 -15.79 -17.46 -41.87
C GLY A 629 -16.08 -18.68 -42.73
N THR A 630 -17.30 -18.74 -43.23
CA THR A 630 -17.82 -19.82 -44.06
C THR A 630 -18.11 -19.32 -45.48
N ALA A 631 -18.65 -20.20 -46.33
CA ALA A 631 -19.12 -19.79 -47.66
C ALA A 631 -20.35 -18.87 -47.59
N ASP A 632 -21.09 -18.85 -46.49
CA ASP A 632 -22.38 -18.15 -46.38
C ASP A 632 -22.36 -16.96 -45.41
N LEU A 633 -21.38 -16.93 -44.51
CA LEU A 633 -21.18 -15.90 -43.51
C LEU A 633 -19.71 -15.53 -43.41
N GLN A 634 -19.40 -14.24 -43.46
CA GLN A 634 -18.08 -13.68 -43.19
C GLN A 634 -18.17 -12.45 -42.28
N PRO A 635 -17.13 -12.07 -41.53
CA PRO A 635 -17.11 -10.80 -40.81
C PRO A 635 -17.25 -9.59 -41.75
N MET A 636 -17.82 -8.50 -41.24
CA MET A 636 -17.90 -7.21 -41.94
C MET A 636 -17.26 -6.12 -41.11
N ILE A 637 -16.51 -5.25 -41.77
CA ILE A 637 -15.95 -4.02 -41.18
C ILE A 637 -16.36 -2.81 -42.01
N GLN A 638 -16.71 -1.72 -41.36
CA GLN A 638 -17.04 -0.45 -41.97
C GLN A 638 -15.84 0.50 -41.85
N LEU A 639 -15.23 0.83 -42.99
CA LEU A 639 -14.06 1.70 -43.11
C LEU A 639 -14.49 3.11 -43.53
N ASP A 640 -15.24 3.77 -42.66
CA ASP A 640 -15.69 5.16 -42.83
C ASP A 640 -14.67 6.16 -42.25
N GLU A 641 -15.02 7.44 -42.17
CA GLU A 641 -14.18 8.48 -41.55
C GLU A 641 -14.00 8.28 -40.03
N LYS A 642 -14.91 7.51 -39.41
CA LYS A 642 -14.91 7.20 -37.98
C LYS A 642 -14.06 5.96 -37.66
N ALA A 643 -13.69 5.17 -38.66
CA ALA A 643 -12.74 4.08 -38.51
C ALA A 643 -11.32 4.64 -38.40
N VAL A 644 -10.72 4.54 -37.21
CA VAL A 644 -9.43 5.16 -36.90
C VAL A 644 -8.48 4.17 -36.26
N SER A 645 -7.20 4.32 -36.57
CA SER A 645 -6.11 3.70 -35.84
C SER A 645 -5.34 4.78 -35.09
N ARG A 646 -4.97 4.47 -33.85
CA ARG A 646 -4.15 5.32 -32.99
C ARG A 646 -2.95 4.52 -32.54
N VAL A 647 -1.78 5.15 -32.61
CA VAL A 647 -0.56 4.61 -32.04
C VAL A 647 0.01 5.61 -31.06
N ALA A 648 0.52 5.10 -29.95
CA ALA A 648 1.01 5.96 -28.88
C ALA A 648 2.26 5.39 -28.23
N ARG A 649 3.06 6.30 -27.67
CA ARG A 649 4.24 6.00 -26.88
C ARG A 649 4.06 6.57 -25.48
N ASN A 650 4.17 5.74 -24.44
CA ASN A 650 4.15 6.24 -23.07
C ASN A 650 5.34 7.15 -22.77
N ARG A 651 5.13 8.12 -21.86
CA ARG A 651 6.22 8.88 -21.23
C ARG A 651 7.04 7.97 -20.32
N ASN A 652 8.24 8.44 -19.98
CA ASN A 652 9.08 7.86 -18.93
C ASN A 652 8.78 8.43 -17.53
N SER A 653 7.85 9.38 -17.43
CA SER A 653 7.43 10.04 -16.20
C SER A 653 5.92 10.19 -16.17
N MET A 654 5.36 9.98 -14.98
CA MET A 654 3.96 10.16 -14.65
C MET A 654 3.86 11.13 -13.48
N ARG A 655 2.94 12.09 -13.58
CA ARG A 655 2.53 12.95 -12.48
C ARG A 655 1.04 13.17 -12.59
N ALA A 656 0.31 12.80 -11.56
CA ALA A 656 -1.13 13.07 -11.50
C ALA A 656 -1.41 14.03 -10.35
N VAL A 657 -2.45 14.83 -10.49
CA VAL A 657 -2.88 15.79 -9.47
C VAL A 657 -4.38 15.65 -9.31
N THR A 658 -4.86 15.50 -8.09
CA THR A 658 -6.30 15.50 -7.82
C THR A 658 -6.86 16.91 -7.75
N LYS A 659 -8.19 17.01 -7.81
CA LYS A 659 -8.89 18.18 -7.29
C LYS A 659 -8.62 18.33 -5.78
N SER A 660 -8.86 19.52 -5.24
CA SER A 660 -8.64 19.80 -3.82
C SER A 660 -9.73 19.14 -2.97
N PHE A 661 -9.34 18.29 -2.03
CA PHE A 661 -10.28 17.67 -1.08
C PHE A 661 -10.37 18.51 0.19
N GLN A 662 -11.59 18.81 0.65
CA GLN A 662 -11.84 19.57 1.88
C GLN A 662 -12.02 18.62 3.06
N PHE A 663 -11.19 18.75 4.10
CA PHE A 663 -11.14 17.82 5.23
C PHE A 663 -12.20 18.08 6.32
N GLY A 664 -12.88 19.22 6.27
CA GLY A 664 -13.89 19.61 7.27
C GLY A 664 -13.33 20.13 8.59
N PHE A 665 -12.03 19.98 8.83
CA PHE A 665 -11.29 20.56 9.95
C PHE A 665 -9.87 20.93 9.52
N ALA A 666 -9.21 21.77 10.32
CA ALA A 666 -7.82 22.14 10.13
C ALA A 666 -6.91 21.07 10.74
N THR A 667 -6.00 20.50 9.96
CA THR A 667 -5.01 19.53 10.44
C THR A 667 -3.59 19.98 10.11
N THR A 668 -2.63 19.58 10.94
CA THR A 668 -1.19 19.68 10.65
C THR A 668 -0.60 18.34 10.22
N GLN A 669 -1.41 17.27 10.13
CA GLN A 669 -0.95 15.94 9.75
C GLN A 669 -1.87 15.32 8.69
N ILE A 670 -1.27 14.86 7.61
CA ILE A 670 -1.98 14.18 6.52
C ILE A 670 -1.30 12.83 6.28
N GLN A 671 -2.08 11.83 5.90
CA GLN A 671 -1.61 10.54 5.47
C GLN A 671 -2.19 10.19 4.10
N THR A 672 -1.38 9.62 3.22
CA THR A 672 -1.84 9.05 1.95
C THR A 672 -1.48 7.59 1.85
N GLN A 673 -2.31 6.82 1.17
CA GLN A 673 -2.01 5.45 0.80
C GLN A 673 -2.24 5.27 -0.70
N TYR A 674 -1.24 4.76 -1.40
CA TYR A 674 -1.32 4.42 -2.82
C TYR A 674 -1.02 2.94 -3.02
N THR A 675 -1.87 2.23 -3.74
CA THR A 675 -1.57 0.87 -4.21
C THR A 675 -1.13 0.94 -5.67
N LEU A 676 0.08 0.48 -5.95
CA LEU A 676 0.65 0.37 -7.29
C LEU A 676 0.64 -1.08 -7.75
N ASP A 677 0.45 -1.28 -9.05
CA ASP A 677 0.57 -2.57 -9.71
C ASP A 677 1.55 -2.49 -10.90
N ALA A 678 1.99 -3.65 -11.38
CA ALA A 678 3.04 -3.81 -12.40
C ALA A 678 4.37 -3.10 -12.06
N PHE A 679 4.70 -2.99 -10.76
CA PHE A 679 5.90 -2.31 -10.28
C PHE A 679 7.13 -3.22 -10.28
N ASP A 680 8.19 -2.75 -10.93
CA ASP A 680 9.52 -3.37 -10.98
C ASP A 680 10.54 -2.44 -10.33
N ALA A 681 11.14 -2.87 -9.21
CA ALA A 681 12.08 -2.04 -8.45
C ALA A 681 13.37 -1.69 -9.20
N ASP A 682 13.76 -2.49 -10.20
CA ASP A 682 14.98 -2.24 -10.97
C ASP A 682 14.76 -1.17 -12.05
N ARG A 683 13.49 -0.87 -12.37
CA ARG A 683 13.11 0.01 -13.49
C ARG A 683 12.32 1.22 -13.05
N HIS A 684 11.54 1.10 -11.98
CA HIS A 684 10.51 2.05 -11.61
C HIS A 684 10.84 2.75 -10.30
N THR A 685 10.49 4.03 -10.23
CA THR A 685 10.44 4.78 -8.97
C THR A 685 9.05 5.35 -8.77
N PHE A 686 8.62 5.43 -7.52
CA PHE A 686 7.38 6.08 -7.13
C PHE A 686 7.67 7.07 -6.01
N THR A 687 7.16 8.28 -6.16
CA THR A 687 7.34 9.38 -5.22
C THR A 687 5.96 9.93 -4.86
N PRO A 688 5.37 9.48 -3.73
CA PRO A 688 4.11 10.01 -3.25
C PRO A 688 4.34 11.43 -2.72
N ALA A 689 3.56 12.40 -3.18
CA ALA A 689 3.55 13.76 -2.65
C ALA A 689 2.12 14.26 -2.50
N ILE A 690 1.94 15.33 -1.74
CA ILE A 690 0.69 16.08 -1.66
C ILE A 690 0.92 17.54 -2.05
N MET A 691 -0.15 18.26 -2.36
CA MET A 691 -0.13 19.72 -2.46
C MET A 691 -1.07 20.33 -1.42
N VAL A 692 -0.55 21.30 -0.67
CA VAL A 692 -1.34 22.15 0.23
C VAL A 692 -1.28 23.56 -0.33
N GLY A 693 -2.42 24.07 -0.80
CA GLY A 693 -2.44 25.24 -1.68
C GLY A 693 -1.63 24.97 -2.95
N ASN A 694 -0.62 25.80 -3.22
CA ASN A 694 0.29 25.66 -4.37
C ASN A 694 1.63 25.00 -4.00
N SER A 695 1.86 24.70 -2.72
CA SER A 695 3.12 24.13 -2.25
C SER A 695 3.08 22.61 -2.31
N VAL A 696 4.10 22.02 -2.93
CA VAL A 696 4.31 20.56 -2.93
C VAL A 696 4.98 20.18 -1.62
N VAL A 697 4.40 19.20 -0.92
CA VAL A 697 4.92 18.66 0.34
C VAL A 697 5.31 17.20 0.10
N ASN A 698 6.57 16.90 0.41
CA ASN A 698 7.11 15.54 0.40
C ASN A 698 6.80 14.84 1.73
N PRO A 699 6.72 13.50 1.75
CA PRO A 699 6.41 12.76 2.96
C PRO A 699 7.60 12.77 3.92
N ASP A 700 7.32 12.86 5.22
CA ASP A 700 8.34 12.69 6.27
C ASP A 700 8.74 11.22 6.38
N THR A 701 7.75 10.33 6.26
CA THR A 701 7.92 8.88 6.31
C THR A 701 7.10 8.22 5.22
N THR A 702 7.64 7.16 4.64
CA THR A 702 6.93 6.30 3.69
C THR A 702 7.23 4.85 4.02
N GLU A 703 6.19 4.09 4.36
CA GLU A 703 6.24 2.65 4.57
C GLU A 703 5.79 1.95 3.29
N VAL A 704 6.57 0.98 2.83
CA VAL A 704 6.28 0.21 1.61
C VAL A 704 5.96 -1.23 2.00
N THR A 705 4.76 -1.69 1.69
CA THR A 705 4.34 -3.08 1.87
C THR A 705 4.27 -3.76 0.51
N ILE A 706 4.95 -4.89 0.37
CA ILE A 706 4.91 -5.74 -0.84
C ILE A 706 3.82 -6.79 -0.64
N ASP A 707 2.98 -6.98 -1.65
CA ASP A 707 1.99 -8.05 -1.63
C ASP A 707 2.69 -9.42 -1.81
N ALA A 708 2.47 -10.33 -0.87
CA ALA A 708 3.10 -11.65 -0.87
C ALA A 708 2.60 -12.56 -2.00
N GLN A 709 1.39 -12.34 -2.50
CA GLN A 709 0.79 -13.12 -3.59
C GLN A 709 1.11 -12.52 -4.96
N MET A 710 1.29 -11.19 -5.05
CA MET A 710 1.68 -10.49 -6.26
C MET A 710 2.84 -9.51 -5.99
N PRO A 711 4.11 -9.94 -6.10
CA PRO A 711 5.27 -9.09 -5.76
C PRO A 711 5.42 -7.79 -6.59
N ALA A 712 4.75 -7.73 -7.75
CA ALA A 712 4.65 -6.52 -8.58
C ALA A 712 3.68 -5.48 -8.02
N ARG A 713 2.85 -5.85 -7.03
CA ARG A 713 1.94 -4.96 -6.31
C ARG A 713 2.58 -4.46 -5.03
N ARG A 714 2.52 -3.14 -4.83
CA ARG A 714 3.12 -2.46 -3.67
C ARG A 714 2.19 -1.40 -3.13
N THR A 715 2.07 -1.33 -1.80
CA THR A 715 1.33 -0.28 -1.13
C THR A 715 2.31 0.68 -0.47
N TYR A 716 2.16 1.97 -0.78
CA TYR A 716 2.93 3.06 -0.20
C TYR A 716 2.05 3.81 0.79
N LEU A 717 2.40 3.76 2.07
CA LEU A 717 1.76 4.52 3.13
C LEU A 717 2.67 5.68 3.53
N SER A 718 2.25 6.90 3.26
CA SER A 718 3.06 8.10 3.43
C SER A 718 2.44 9.08 4.41
N THR A 719 3.24 9.62 5.33
CA THR A 719 2.80 10.57 6.36
C THR A 719 3.45 11.93 6.14
N TYR A 720 2.68 12.99 6.34
CA TYR A 720 3.07 14.38 6.05
C TYR A 720 2.76 15.27 7.25
N THR A 721 3.77 15.97 7.76
CA THR A 721 3.67 16.98 8.80
C THR A 721 3.72 18.36 8.15
N LEU A 722 2.65 19.11 8.31
CA LEU A 722 2.49 20.43 7.71
C LEU A 722 3.08 21.49 8.66
N GLY A 723 3.79 22.48 8.09
CA GLY A 723 4.30 23.63 8.86
C GLY A 723 3.21 24.58 9.37
N ALA A 724 1.99 24.49 8.82
CA ALA A 724 0.81 25.22 9.26
C ALA A 724 -0.44 24.35 9.04
N ALA A 725 -1.49 24.58 9.84
CA ALA A 725 -2.72 23.83 9.72
C ALA A 725 -3.41 24.11 8.38
N ALA A 726 -3.88 23.06 7.71
CA ALA A 726 -4.56 23.12 6.42
C ALA A 726 -5.94 22.46 6.49
N ASN A 727 -6.90 23.02 5.76
CA ASN A 727 -8.26 22.50 5.67
C ASN A 727 -8.48 21.64 4.41
N ALA A 728 -7.51 21.63 3.50
CA ALA A 728 -7.61 20.95 2.23
C ALA A 728 -6.24 20.58 1.66
N ALA A 729 -6.19 19.48 0.91
CA ALA A 729 -5.00 19.07 0.16
C ALA A 729 -5.38 18.36 -1.14
N ARG A 730 -4.41 18.26 -2.04
CA ARG A 730 -4.46 17.46 -3.27
C ARG A 730 -3.47 16.32 -3.16
N MET A 731 -3.82 15.15 -3.70
CA MET A 731 -2.88 14.07 -3.93
C MET A 731 -2.06 14.38 -5.18
N ARG A 732 -0.74 14.16 -5.12
CA ARG A 732 0.20 14.34 -6.24
C ARG A 732 1.14 13.14 -6.36
N PRO A 733 0.62 11.95 -6.72
CA PRO A 733 1.49 10.80 -6.99
C PRO A 733 2.35 11.07 -8.22
N ALA A 734 3.63 10.69 -8.14
CA ALA A 734 4.58 10.76 -9.25
C ALA A 734 5.31 9.43 -9.42
N ALA A 735 5.62 9.04 -10.65
CA ALA A 735 6.34 7.82 -10.97
C ALA A 735 7.30 8.05 -12.14
N THR A 736 8.41 7.33 -12.18
CA THR A 736 9.30 7.31 -13.35
C THR A 736 9.66 5.87 -13.72
N THR A 737 10.00 5.67 -14.99
CA THR A 737 10.52 4.40 -15.51
C THR A 737 11.75 4.67 -16.38
N ASN A 738 12.73 3.77 -16.35
CA ASN A 738 13.84 3.78 -17.31
C ASN A 738 13.48 3.10 -18.64
N ASN A 739 12.33 2.42 -18.74
CA ASN A 739 11.88 1.72 -19.94
C ASN A 739 10.38 2.00 -20.19
N VAL A 740 10.07 2.75 -21.25
CA VAL A 740 8.68 3.15 -21.59
C VAL A 740 7.77 1.99 -22.01
N ALA A 741 8.32 0.82 -22.33
CA ALA A 741 7.55 -0.41 -22.56
C ALA A 741 7.17 -1.14 -21.26
N SER A 742 7.72 -0.72 -20.12
CA SER A 742 7.41 -1.23 -18.78
C SER A 742 7.07 -0.06 -17.86
N VAL A 743 5.78 0.17 -17.62
CA VAL A 743 5.28 1.26 -16.78
C VAL A 743 4.42 0.68 -15.65
N PRO A 744 4.64 1.12 -14.39
CA PRO A 744 3.70 0.82 -13.33
C PRO A 744 2.47 1.72 -13.46
N PHE A 745 1.43 1.43 -12.71
CA PHE A 745 0.28 2.33 -12.59
C PHE A 745 -0.24 2.35 -11.16
N VAL A 746 -0.85 3.46 -10.76
CA VAL A 746 -1.53 3.56 -9.46
C VAL A 746 -2.92 2.96 -9.63
N GLN A 747 -3.17 1.87 -8.92
CA GLN A 747 -4.44 1.18 -8.88
C GLN A 747 -5.45 2.03 -8.09
N ASP A 748 -5.17 2.33 -6.83
CA ASP A 748 -6.04 3.17 -6.01
C ASP A 748 -5.26 4.15 -5.15
N ALA A 749 -5.96 5.19 -4.74
CA ALA A 749 -5.42 6.31 -4.00
C ALA A 749 -6.34 6.67 -2.82
N PHE A 750 -5.74 6.89 -1.67
CA PHE A 750 -6.42 7.27 -0.44
C PHE A 750 -5.69 8.42 0.23
N ILE A 751 -6.45 9.35 0.81
CA ILE A 751 -5.93 10.47 1.61
C ILE A 751 -6.78 10.65 2.86
N ALA A 752 -6.14 10.92 3.98
CA ALA A 752 -6.79 11.24 5.25
C ALA A 752 -6.07 12.38 5.98
N ALA A 753 -6.85 13.28 6.58
CA ALA A 753 -6.43 14.21 7.61
C ALA A 753 -6.45 13.48 8.96
N LEU A 754 -5.36 13.64 9.73
CA LEU A 754 -5.18 13.05 11.06
C LEU A 754 -5.54 14.05 12.16
#